data_AF-A0A8J5IKP8-F1
#
_entry.id   AF-A0A8J5IKP8-F1
#
_cell.length_a   1.000
_cell.length_b   1.000
_cell.length_c   1.000
_cell.angle_alpha   90.00
_cell.angle_beta   90.00
_cell.angle_gamma   90.00
#
_symmetry.space_group_name_H-M   'P 1'
#
loop_
_entity.id
_entity.type
_entity.pdbx_description
1 polymer ?
#
loop_
_entity_poly.entity_id
_entity_poly.type
_entity_poly.pdbx_seq_one_letter_code
_entity_poly.pdbx_strand_id
1 'polypeptide(L)'
;MTSDPIEDEGDRERRQRYEETERELLAVLEAESLDDSTRKRKLVGLFDRFRSEYTQLSVKLRENLRLQRQLMEKCLQMKNELVVCALRIKTTEQVHADEIKSLVFYRDECEHAWRQSALSQERERDAMRIIDDLKTKVEELQLQVKALMANNAAMYGGNSPIGENAGERTHSNVWRDTSEEEIYGSYLAPGANDTGSDVPMMRPTMAARPSTAFHQDIAVGQLDDTGVTGGGATKTYSGRKVVWPGALFLLVITAIALGLITYFGVEEYNSAQTQQSLTESATEVDRERKVTSVKSCLLPDYATADGKIYATDSKTGEKEQLVFTGINWSGMENAEGVPHGLATKQSYLDDIAANLSDNGFNAVRLPLNAQMIIDNSAPNTKLFVNSLDTDLNVDTYIDMIKKVVQGLGKQQIGVLLDIHKIDPNFTDDTSEHLWFTDDYPIATIYKMFETLATELCSDLEYNIIGIDLKNEPVGGCWPADDTDEYCDSDVNWPRAVETIGDKILAICPNWLIVVEGNYATNTVAEINGANVTYNDWYGASLQNASVNPIALKTDGKLVFAPHFYSPSVYPSSYFFKKQSSSGDTVSVTEYPNTTEGNVLLKAAVTAVLDNAFGNAVTEAGVPTFYGEFGGIYGSMELLAGLTSTRVIEILIEYANDMNMTGGFAWAINPDGSYDFNDEYKPDDPWQYGLYTSSSWDAYHADFSTGLQNLKGSGSF
;
A
#
# COMPACT_ATOMS: atom_id res chain seq x y z
N MET A 1 16.28 71.52 -19.37
CA MET A 1 14.97 72.16 -19.61
C MET A 1 14.14 71.95 -18.36
N THR A 2 13.51 73.00 -17.84
CA THR A 2 12.50 72.89 -16.79
C THR A 2 11.22 72.34 -17.42
N SER A 3 10.73 71.21 -16.94
CA SER A 3 9.42 70.68 -17.33
C SER A 3 8.38 71.31 -16.42
N ASP A 4 7.72 72.37 -16.89
CA ASP A 4 6.52 72.88 -16.23
C ASP A 4 5.45 71.77 -16.18
N PRO A 5 4.65 71.68 -15.10
CA PRO A 5 3.56 70.72 -15.05
C PRO A 5 2.54 71.03 -16.14
N ILE A 6 2.21 70.04 -16.97
CA ILE A 6 1.10 70.15 -17.91
C ILE A 6 -0.19 70.07 -17.08
N GLU A 7 -0.70 71.22 -16.62
CA GLU A 7 -2.04 71.29 -15.99
C GLU A 7 -3.08 70.79 -17.02
N ASP A 8 -3.73 69.69 -16.67
CA ASP A 8 -4.82 69.08 -17.43
C ASP A 8 -5.94 70.09 -17.71
N GLU A 9 -6.56 69.97 -18.88
CA GLU A 9 -7.64 70.87 -19.30
C GLU A 9 -8.84 70.76 -18.34
N GLY A 10 -9.10 69.55 -17.82
CA GLY A 10 -10.09 69.30 -16.78
C GLY A 10 -9.79 69.95 -15.42
N ASP A 11 -8.52 70.22 -15.07
CA ASP A 11 -8.16 70.95 -13.84
C ASP A 11 -8.41 72.45 -13.96
N ARG A 12 -8.20 73.04 -15.14
CA ARG A 12 -8.53 74.46 -15.37
C ARG A 12 -10.03 74.69 -15.27
N GLU A 13 -10.84 73.82 -15.86
CA GLU A 13 -12.29 73.89 -15.67
C GLU A 13 -12.71 73.67 -14.20
N ARG A 14 -12.07 72.73 -13.48
CA ARG A 14 -12.34 72.53 -12.03
C ARG A 14 -12.07 73.82 -11.25
N ARG A 15 -10.93 74.47 -11.49
CA ARG A 15 -10.55 75.75 -10.84
C ARG A 15 -11.57 76.85 -11.14
N GLN A 16 -11.96 77.02 -12.39
CA GLN A 16 -12.97 78.00 -12.80
C GLN A 16 -14.34 77.77 -12.14
N ARG A 17 -14.81 76.52 -12.05
CA ARG A 17 -16.07 76.19 -11.36
C ARG A 17 -16.03 76.50 -9.86
N TYR A 18 -14.89 76.33 -9.19
CA TYR A 18 -14.72 76.75 -7.80
C TYR A 18 -14.71 78.27 -7.66
N GLU A 19 -13.96 79.00 -8.49
CA GLU A 19 -13.91 80.47 -8.48
C GLU A 19 -15.28 81.11 -8.80
N GLU A 20 -16.08 80.50 -9.68
CA GLU A 20 -17.44 80.94 -9.98
C GLU A 20 -18.40 80.69 -8.81
N THR A 21 -18.28 79.53 -8.16
CA THR A 21 -19.07 79.20 -6.96
C THR A 21 -18.72 80.10 -5.77
N GLU A 22 -17.44 80.43 -5.59
CA GLU A 22 -16.98 81.37 -4.56
C GLU A 22 -17.55 82.78 -4.79
N ARG A 23 -17.60 83.24 -6.04
CA ARG A 23 -18.27 84.50 -6.42
C ARG A 23 -19.79 84.46 -6.20
N GLU A 24 -20.47 83.36 -6.52
CA GLU A 24 -21.91 83.19 -6.21
C GLU A 24 -22.17 83.28 -4.70
N LEU A 25 -21.29 82.69 -3.88
CA LEU A 25 -21.40 82.66 -2.42
C LEU A 25 -21.14 84.04 -1.80
N LEU A 26 -20.08 84.74 -2.23
CA LEU A 26 -19.80 86.13 -1.82
C LEU A 26 -20.94 87.09 -2.21
N ALA A 27 -21.46 86.99 -3.44
CA ALA A 27 -22.56 87.83 -3.91
C ALA A 27 -23.88 87.61 -3.14
N VAL A 28 -24.10 86.45 -2.51
CA VAL A 28 -25.24 86.20 -1.62
C VAL A 28 -25.02 86.77 -0.20
N LEU A 29 -23.77 86.89 0.24
CA LEU A 29 -23.41 87.44 1.55
C LEU A 29 -23.38 88.98 1.56
N GLU A 30 -22.80 89.61 0.52
CA GLU A 30 -22.57 91.06 0.45
C GLU A 30 -23.80 91.87 -0.02
N ALA A 31 -24.86 91.21 -0.52
CA ALA A 31 -26.04 91.90 -1.04
C ALA A 31 -26.91 92.54 0.07
N GLU A 32 -26.72 93.84 0.31
CA GLU A 32 -27.39 94.65 1.34
C GLU A 32 -28.94 94.65 1.25
N SER A 33 -29.52 94.43 0.07
CA SER A 33 -30.95 94.59 -0.19
C SER A 33 -31.79 93.30 -0.13
N LEU A 34 -31.21 92.16 0.28
CA LEU A 34 -31.93 90.90 0.43
C LEU A 34 -32.55 90.73 1.82
N ASP A 35 -33.86 90.44 1.84
CA ASP A 35 -34.57 89.96 3.03
C ASP A 35 -33.91 88.68 3.60
N ASP A 36 -33.86 88.59 4.93
CA ASP A 36 -33.19 87.51 5.67
C ASP A 36 -33.81 86.13 5.37
N SER A 37 -35.14 86.03 5.16
CA SER A 37 -35.78 84.77 4.76
C SER A 37 -35.39 84.31 3.34
N THR A 38 -34.94 85.24 2.50
CA THR A 38 -34.48 85.00 1.13
C THR A 38 -32.99 84.68 1.10
N ARG A 39 -32.17 85.42 1.87
CA ARG A 39 -30.74 85.14 2.05
C ARG A 39 -30.52 83.74 2.63
N LYS A 40 -31.27 83.35 3.66
CA LYS A 40 -31.23 82.01 4.26
C LYS A 40 -31.60 80.90 3.26
N ARG A 41 -32.64 81.09 2.44
CA ARG A 41 -33.00 80.11 1.39
C ARG A 41 -31.92 79.92 0.33
N LYS A 42 -31.25 80.99 -0.11
CA LYS A 42 -30.11 80.87 -1.03
C LYS A 42 -28.91 80.14 -0.41
N LEU A 43 -28.55 80.47 0.84
CA LEU A 43 -27.45 79.81 1.54
C LEU A 43 -27.73 78.31 1.76
N VAL A 44 -28.95 77.93 2.16
CA VAL A 44 -29.34 76.51 2.29
C VAL A 44 -29.21 75.78 0.95
N GLY A 45 -29.69 76.37 -0.16
CA GLY A 45 -29.54 75.76 -1.49
C GLY A 45 -28.09 75.57 -1.95
N LEU A 46 -27.17 76.47 -1.56
CA LEU A 46 -25.73 76.31 -1.80
C LEU A 46 -25.13 75.21 -0.92
N PHE A 47 -25.50 75.14 0.36
CA PHE A 47 -25.06 74.06 1.26
C PHE A 47 -25.57 72.67 0.82
N ASP A 48 -26.80 72.57 0.32
CA ASP A 48 -27.35 71.33 -0.21
C ASP A 48 -26.67 70.89 -1.52
N ARG A 49 -26.33 71.85 -2.41
CA ARG A 49 -25.52 71.59 -3.61
C ARG A 49 -24.14 71.04 -3.22
N PHE A 50 -23.42 71.75 -2.35
CA PHE A 50 -22.10 71.32 -1.84
C PHE A 50 -22.16 69.95 -1.15
N ARG A 51 -23.19 69.70 -0.33
CA ARG A 51 -23.41 68.40 0.32
C ARG A 51 -23.60 67.28 -0.70
N SER A 52 -24.34 67.52 -1.78
CA SER A 52 -24.55 66.54 -2.86
C SER A 52 -23.23 66.22 -3.57
N GLU A 53 -22.46 67.24 -3.96
CA GLU A 53 -21.17 67.10 -4.65
C GLU A 53 -20.12 66.40 -3.78
N TYR A 54 -20.00 66.80 -2.50
CA TYR A 54 -19.14 66.11 -1.52
C TYR A 54 -19.53 64.65 -1.34
N THR A 55 -20.83 64.34 -1.30
CA THR A 55 -21.32 62.96 -1.20
C THR A 55 -20.90 62.14 -2.43
N GLN A 56 -21.10 62.66 -3.65
CA GLN A 56 -20.68 62.01 -4.89
C GLN A 56 -19.16 61.78 -4.94
N LEU A 57 -18.36 62.78 -4.53
CA LEU A 57 -16.90 62.64 -4.47
C LEU A 57 -16.47 61.57 -3.46
N SER A 58 -17.12 61.52 -2.29
CA SER A 58 -16.82 60.51 -1.26
C SER A 58 -17.15 59.08 -1.70
N VAL A 59 -18.18 58.90 -2.54
CA VAL A 59 -18.52 57.60 -3.16
C VAL A 59 -17.46 57.20 -4.17
N LYS A 60 -17.14 58.08 -5.14
CA LYS A 60 -16.11 57.82 -6.16
C LYS A 60 -14.73 57.53 -5.55
N LEU A 61 -14.37 58.20 -4.46
CA LEU A 61 -13.10 57.94 -3.76
C LEU A 61 -13.08 56.55 -3.10
N ARG A 62 -14.20 56.10 -2.50
CA ARG A 62 -14.33 54.76 -1.93
C ARG A 62 -14.35 53.67 -3.01
N GLU A 63 -14.94 53.93 -4.16
CA GLU A 63 -14.93 53.03 -5.32
C GLU A 63 -13.51 52.88 -5.90
N ASN A 64 -12.79 54.00 -6.07
CA ASN A 64 -11.39 53.97 -6.50
C ASN A 64 -10.50 53.19 -5.50
N LEU A 65 -10.66 53.42 -4.19
CA LEU A 65 -9.93 52.69 -3.16
C LEU A 65 -10.25 51.17 -3.15
N ARG A 66 -11.49 50.77 -3.48
CA ARG A 66 -11.86 49.35 -3.67
C ARG A 66 -11.19 48.76 -4.91
N LEU A 67 -11.22 49.48 -6.03
CA LEU A 67 -10.55 49.07 -7.28
C LEU A 67 -9.04 48.91 -7.07
N GLN A 68 -8.38 49.82 -6.33
CA GLN A 68 -6.96 49.69 -5.99
C GLN A 68 -6.67 48.46 -5.11
N ARG A 69 -7.54 48.12 -4.16
CA ARG A 69 -7.40 46.89 -3.35
C ARG A 69 -7.55 45.63 -4.21
N GLN A 70 -8.59 45.55 -5.04
CA GLN A 70 -8.79 44.44 -5.98
C GLN A 70 -7.63 44.28 -6.97
N LEU A 71 -7.02 45.39 -7.42
CA LEU A 71 -5.83 45.35 -8.26
C LEU A 71 -4.62 44.77 -7.50
N MET A 72 -4.43 45.21 -6.25
CA MET A 72 -3.34 44.73 -5.38
C MET A 72 -3.50 43.25 -5.00
N GLU A 73 -4.72 42.81 -4.71
CA GLU A 73 -5.11 41.41 -4.48
C GLU A 73 -4.78 40.54 -5.70
N LYS A 74 -5.17 40.98 -6.91
CA LYS A 74 -4.81 40.27 -8.16
C LYS A 74 -3.30 40.23 -8.42
N CYS A 75 -2.57 41.30 -8.12
CA CYS A 75 -1.10 41.27 -8.19
C CYS A 75 -0.47 40.30 -7.16
N LEU A 76 -1.10 40.12 -6.00
CA LEU A 76 -0.68 39.16 -4.97
C LEU A 76 -0.96 37.71 -5.40
N GLN A 77 -2.16 37.45 -5.94
CA GLN A 77 -2.50 36.15 -6.53
C GLN A 77 -1.53 35.77 -7.66
N MET A 78 -1.35 36.64 -8.65
CA MET A 78 -0.49 36.37 -9.81
C MET A 78 0.99 36.21 -9.41
N LYS A 79 1.44 36.90 -8.34
CA LYS A 79 2.75 36.66 -7.73
C LYS A 79 2.85 35.25 -7.13
N ASN A 80 1.84 34.81 -6.39
CA ASN A 80 1.83 33.49 -5.76
C ASN A 80 1.80 32.37 -6.84
N GLU A 81 1.00 32.53 -7.88
CA GLU A 81 0.97 31.64 -9.06
C GLU A 81 2.36 31.54 -9.72
N LEU A 82 3.04 32.67 -9.94
CA LEU A 82 4.41 32.71 -10.47
C LEU A 82 5.43 32.01 -9.55
N VAL A 83 5.28 32.13 -8.23
CA VAL A 83 6.14 31.42 -7.26
C VAL A 83 5.89 29.90 -7.31
N VAL A 84 4.64 29.46 -7.38
CA VAL A 84 4.31 28.03 -7.53
C VAL A 84 4.84 27.47 -8.86
N CYS A 85 4.71 28.20 -9.96
CA CYS A 85 5.32 27.81 -11.24
C CYS A 85 6.85 27.75 -11.17
N ALA A 86 7.51 28.71 -10.53
CA ALA A 86 8.96 28.69 -10.34
C ALA A 86 9.44 27.52 -9.47
N LEU A 87 8.69 27.18 -8.41
CA LEU A 87 8.95 26.00 -7.60
C LEU A 87 8.78 24.71 -8.41
N ARG A 88 7.69 24.56 -9.17
CA ARG A 88 7.45 23.39 -10.04
C ARG A 88 8.57 23.20 -11.07
N ILE A 89 9.01 24.27 -11.74
CA ILE A 89 10.12 24.23 -12.70
C ILE A 89 11.41 23.77 -12.00
N LYS A 90 11.72 24.32 -10.83
CA LYS A 90 12.91 23.92 -10.05
C LYS A 90 12.83 22.44 -9.62
N THR A 91 11.68 21.94 -9.18
CA THR A 91 11.53 20.53 -8.82
C THR A 91 11.69 19.62 -10.04
N THR A 92 11.16 19.98 -11.21
CA THR A 92 11.40 19.21 -12.45
C THR A 92 12.87 19.26 -12.90
N GLU A 93 13.56 20.39 -12.71
CA GLU A 93 15.00 20.49 -12.99
C GLU A 93 15.82 19.59 -12.05
N GLN A 94 15.44 19.48 -10.78
CA GLN A 94 16.07 18.55 -9.82
C GLN A 94 15.80 17.08 -10.18
N VAL A 95 14.56 16.71 -10.49
CA VAL A 95 14.20 15.33 -10.93
C VAL A 95 14.99 14.95 -12.18
N HIS A 96 14.97 15.78 -13.22
CA HIS A 96 15.76 15.52 -14.44
C HIS A 96 17.28 15.46 -14.18
N ALA A 97 17.81 16.23 -13.23
CA ALA A 97 19.21 16.15 -12.85
C ALA A 97 19.57 14.84 -12.13
N ASP A 98 18.63 14.19 -11.43
CA ASP A 98 18.82 12.90 -10.79
C ASP A 98 18.55 11.72 -11.76
N GLU A 99 17.57 11.85 -12.66
CA GLU A 99 17.40 10.94 -13.82
C GLU A 99 18.66 10.89 -14.70
N ILE A 100 19.31 12.03 -14.95
CA ILE A 100 20.57 12.07 -15.71
C ILE A 100 21.69 11.35 -14.96
N LYS A 101 21.71 11.35 -13.61
CA LYS A 101 22.70 10.59 -12.83
C LYS A 101 22.44 9.09 -12.91
N SER A 102 21.18 8.65 -12.77
CA SER A 102 20.84 7.23 -12.87
C SER A 102 21.08 6.69 -14.28
N LEU A 103 20.73 7.43 -15.33
CA LEU A 103 21.06 7.08 -16.73
C LEU A 103 22.57 7.02 -17.00
N VAL A 104 23.38 7.88 -16.37
CA VAL A 104 24.85 7.80 -16.43
C VAL A 104 25.36 6.54 -15.72
N PHE A 105 24.81 6.20 -14.55
CA PHE A 105 25.14 4.97 -13.84
C PHE A 105 24.80 3.71 -14.67
N TYR A 106 23.58 3.62 -15.21
CA TYR A 106 23.17 2.50 -16.07
C TYR A 106 24.03 2.39 -17.34
N ARG A 107 24.40 3.52 -17.97
CA ARG A 107 25.33 3.52 -19.11
C ARG A 107 26.68 2.91 -18.74
N ASP A 108 27.24 3.30 -17.59
CA ASP A 108 28.59 2.87 -17.19
C ASP A 108 28.61 1.39 -16.76
N GLU A 109 27.53 0.89 -16.14
CA GLU A 109 27.32 -0.54 -15.93
C GLU A 109 27.14 -1.32 -17.25
N CYS A 110 26.36 -0.80 -18.21
CA CYS A 110 26.25 -1.40 -19.54
C CYS A 110 27.60 -1.44 -20.29
N GLU A 111 28.42 -0.38 -20.20
CA GLU A 111 29.78 -0.39 -20.75
C GLU A 111 30.68 -1.41 -20.04
N HIS A 112 30.57 -1.54 -18.71
CA HIS A 112 31.31 -2.55 -17.95
C HIS A 112 30.92 -3.97 -18.39
N ALA A 113 29.63 -4.28 -18.46
CA ALA A 113 29.12 -5.56 -18.94
C ALA A 113 29.59 -5.88 -20.38
N TRP A 114 29.56 -4.89 -21.28
CA TRP A 114 30.06 -5.06 -22.66
C TRP A 114 31.55 -5.38 -22.72
N ARG A 115 32.37 -4.75 -21.86
CA ARG A 115 33.82 -5.02 -21.77
C ARG A 115 34.09 -6.42 -21.21
N GLN A 116 33.32 -6.88 -20.22
CA GLN A 116 33.43 -8.26 -19.71
C GLN A 116 33.01 -9.29 -20.77
N SER A 117 31.93 -9.03 -21.53
CA SER A 117 31.51 -9.88 -22.66
C SER A 117 32.59 -9.95 -23.76
N ALA A 118 33.24 -8.84 -24.08
CA ALA A 118 34.32 -8.81 -25.07
C ALA A 118 35.56 -9.60 -24.60
N LEU A 119 35.92 -9.47 -23.32
CA LEU A 119 37.00 -10.24 -22.69
C LEU A 119 36.70 -11.75 -22.67
N SER A 120 35.44 -12.13 -22.45
CA SER A 120 34.99 -13.52 -22.53
C SER A 120 35.16 -14.08 -23.95
N GLN A 121 34.70 -13.36 -24.98
CA GLN A 121 34.88 -13.75 -26.39
C GLN A 121 36.34 -13.78 -26.85
N GLU A 122 37.25 -13.05 -26.19
CA GLU A 122 38.69 -13.17 -26.44
C GLU A 122 39.28 -14.44 -25.83
N ARG A 123 38.95 -14.73 -24.56
CA ARG A 123 39.32 -15.99 -23.88
C ARG A 123 38.80 -17.23 -24.64
N GLU A 124 37.57 -17.17 -25.15
CA GLU A 124 36.97 -18.25 -25.94
C GLU A 124 37.73 -18.50 -27.25
N ARG A 125 38.13 -17.45 -27.97
CA ARG A 125 38.92 -17.56 -29.21
C ARG A 125 40.32 -18.13 -28.98
N ASP A 126 40.97 -17.78 -27.87
CA ASP A 126 42.26 -18.39 -27.51
C ASP A 126 42.11 -19.84 -27.02
N ALA A 127 41.03 -20.18 -26.32
CA ALA A 127 40.70 -21.57 -26.01
C ALA A 127 40.48 -22.40 -27.29
N MET A 128 39.77 -21.88 -28.29
CA MET A 128 39.61 -22.54 -29.60
C MET A 128 40.95 -22.75 -30.32
N ARG A 129 41.88 -21.79 -30.27
CA ARG A 129 43.24 -21.96 -30.82
C ARG A 129 44.01 -23.09 -30.13
N ILE A 130 43.94 -23.16 -28.81
CA ILE A 130 44.60 -24.21 -28.01
C ILE A 130 44.01 -25.59 -28.36
N ILE A 131 42.69 -25.68 -28.55
CA ILE A 131 42.01 -26.92 -28.97
C ILE A 131 42.49 -27.39 -30.36
N ASP A 132 42.68 -26.50 -31.33
CA ASP A 132 43.11 -26.86 -32.69
C ASP A 132 44.60 -27.27 -32.78
N ASP A 133 45.47 -26.62 -32.00
CA ASP A 133 46.87 -27.03 -31.81
C ASP A 133 46.99 -28.40 -31.12
N LEU A 134 46.20 -28.64 -30.07
CA LEU A 134 46.11 -29.95 -29.40
C LEU A 134 45.59 -31.03 -30.34
N LYS A 135 44.56 -30.74 -31.13
CA LYS A 135 44.01 -31.67 -32.13
C LYS A 135 45.04 -32.05 -33.19
N THR A 136 45.78 -31.07 -33.71
CA THR A 136 46.86 -31.28 -34.69
C THR A 136 47.94 -32.22 -34.11
N LYS A 137 48.35 -32.02 -32.85
CA LYS A 137 49.31 -32.89 -32.15
C LYS A 137 48.77 -34.31 -31.88
N VAL A 138 47.47 -34.44 -31.61
CA VAL A 138 46.81 -35.76 -31.47
C VAL A 138 46.79 -36.53 -32.79
N GLU A 139 46.54 -35.87 -33.93
CA GLU A 139 46.58 -36.51 -35.25
C GLU A 139 48.01 -36.99 -35.61
N GLU A 140 49.04 -36.20 -35.31
CA GLU A 140 50.45 -36.60 -35.47
C GLU A 140 50.83 -37.80 -34.57
N LEU A 141 50.41 -37.79 -33.29
CA LEU A 141 50.63 -38.91 -32.37
C LEU A 141 49.88 -40.18 -32.80
N GLN A 142 48.66 -40.06 -33.34
CA GLN A 142 47.92 -41.21 -33.86
C GLN A 142 48.63 -41.87 -35.04
N LEU A 143 49.25 -41.10 -35.94
CA LEU A 143 50.08 -41.64 -37.03
C LEU A 143 51.27 -42.44 -36.50
N GLN A 144 51.97 -41.93 -35.48
CA GLN A 144 53.10 -42.63 -34.83
C GLN A 144 52.64 -43.93 -34.14
N VAL A 145 51.54 -43.90 -33.40
CA VAL A 145 50.97 -45.09 -32.73
C VAL A 145 50.52 -46.15 -33.74
N LYS A 146 49.93 -45.73 -34.87
CA LYS A 146 49.47 -46.66 -35.93
C LYS A 146 50.64 -47.39 -36.60
N ALA A 147 51.80 -46.75 -36.74
CA ALA A 147 53.03 -47.39 -37.22
C ALA A 147 53.61 -48.41 -36.20
N LEU A 148 53.44 -48.16 -34.90
CA LEU A 148 53.90 -49.08 -33.83
C LEU A 148 52.98 -50.30 -33.65
N MET A 149 51.66 -50.10 -33.69
CA MET A 149 50.65 -51.15 -33.44
C MET A 149 50.73 -52.34 -34.40
N ALA A 150 51.16 -52.11 -35.66
CA ALA A 150 51.22 -53.14 -36.70
C ALA A 150 52.15 -54.34 -36.37
N ASN A 151 53.09 -54.17 -35.43
CA ASN A 151 54.20 -55.11 -35.23
C ASN A 151 54.00 -56.19 -34.15
N ASN A 152 52.89 -56.21 -33.38
CA ASN A 152 52.93 -56.83 -32.04
C ASN A 152 51.81 -57.81 -31.62
N ALA A 153 50.92 -58.26 -32.51
CA ALA A 153 49.79 -59.15 -32.15
C ALA A 153 50.14 -60.67 -32.20
N ALA A 154 50.55 -61.27 -31.06
CA ALA A 154 50.72 -62.74 -30.89
C ALA A 154 50.95 -63.19 -29.43
N MET A 155 50.45 -64.41 -29.09
CA MET A 155 50.77 -65.32 -27.94
C MET A 155 50.33 -65.00 -26.47
N TYR A 156 49.48 -65.90 -25.91
CA TYR A 156 49.34 -66.49 -24.53
C TYR A 156 49.43 -65.58 -23.25
N GLY A 157 49.01 -65.95 -22.01
CA GLY A 157 48.38 -67.14 -21.38
C GLY A 157 49.27 -67.82 -20.31
N GLY A 158 48.87 -68.19 -19.07
CA GLY A 158 47.60 -68.07 -18.29
C GLY A 158 47.66 -68.76 -16.89
N ASN A 159 46.52 -68.89 -16.18
CA ASN A 159 46.25 -69.61 -14.89
C ASN A 159 46.67 -69.01 -13.50
N SER A 160 46.11 -69.59 -12.41
CA SER A 160 45.94 -69.08 -11.00
C SER A 160 46.44 -70.14 -9.96
N PRO A 161 46.17 -70.17 -8.60
CA PRO A 161 45.19 -69.47 -7.73
C PRO A 161 45.60 -69.00 -6.29
N ILE A 162 44.68 -68.32 -5.56
CA ILE A 162 44.33 -68.28 -4.08
C ILE A 162 45.46 -68.41 -3.01
N GLY A 163 45.53 -67.66 -1.89
CA GLY A 163 44.73 -66.54 -1.33
C GLY A 163 44.62 -66.58 0.23
N GLU A 164 44.66 -65.45 0.96
CA GLU A 164 44.41 -65.37 2.43
C GLU A 164 43.98 -63.95 2.91
N ASN A 165 43.72 -63.73 4.22
CA ASN A 165 42.77 -62.72 4.75
C ASN A 165 43.32 -61.53 5.59
N ALA A 166 42.51 -60.46 5.63
CA ALA A 166 42.30 -59.46 6.71
C ALA A 166 43.40 -58.41 7.06
N GLY A 167 42.95 -57.26 7.56
CA GLY A 167 43.77 -56.16 8.10
C GLY A 167 43.07 -54.80 8.02
N GLU A 168 42.93 -54.09 9.15
CA GLU A 168 42.24 -52.79 9.23
C GLU A 168 43.17 -51.56 9.11
N ARG A 169 42.51 -50.39 9.01
CA ARG A 169 43.04 -49.01 8.96
C ARG A 169 44.15 -48.72 9.99
N THR A 170 45.15 -47.88 9.63
CA THR A 170 45.27 -46.48 10.14
C THR A 170 46.55 -45.72 9.71
N HIS A 171 46.45 -44.37 9.67
CA HIS A 171 47.48 -43.32 9.79
C HIS A 171 48.84 -43.36 9.05
N SER A 172 49.04 -42.46 8.08
CA SER A 172 49.99 -41.30 8.11
C SER A 172 49.94 -40.59 6.73
N ASN A 173 49.72 -39.27 6.64
CA ASN A 173 50.61 -38.12 6.90
C ASN A 173 51.86 -38.09 6.01
N VAL A 174 52.32 -36.98 5.43
CA VAL A 174 51.79 -35.61 5.17
C VAL A 174 52.74 -34.99 4.12
N TRP A 175 52.24 -34.21 3.16
CA TRP A 175 53.01 -33.14 2.50
C TRP A 175 52.06 -31.96 2.19
N ARG A 176 52.59 -30.74 2.19
CA ARG A 176 51.81 -29.50 2.30
C ARG A 176 52.57 -28.33 1.68
N ASP A 177 51.91 -27.63 0.76
CA ASP A 177 52.00 -26.21 0.36
C ASP A 177 50.69 -25.95 -0.42
N THR A 178 49.84 -24.93 -0.23
CA THR A 178 49.93 -23.48 0.06
C THR A 178 50.16 -22.59 -1.16
N SER A 179 49.05 -22.26 -1.85
CA SER A 179 48.84 -21.00 -2.56
C SER A 179 47.34 -20.80 -2.88
N GLU A 180 46.87 -19.56 -2.75
CA GLU A 180 45.66 -18.99 -3.38
C GLU A 180 44.27 -19.41 -2.85
N GLU A 181 43.83 -18.63 -1.86
CA GLU A 181 42.54 -17.93 -1.82
C GLU A 181 42.34 -17.07 -3.11
N GLU A 182 41.16 -16.65 -3.61
CA GLU A 182 39.73 -16.64 -3.21
C GLU A 182 38.90 -16.38 -4.52
N ILE A 183 37.56 -16.25 -4.66
CA ILE A 183 36.34 -16.11 -3.83
C ILE A 183 35.17 -16.79 -4.57
N TYR A 184 34.15 -17.34 -3.88
CA TYR A 184 32.74 -17.39 -4.35
C TYR A 184 31.77 -17.45 -3.15
N GLY A 185 30.95 -16.41 -2.95
CA GLY A 185 30.00 -16.32 -1.84
C GLY A 185 28.54 -16.51 -2.28
N SER A 186 27.75 -17.25 -1.47
CA SER A 186 26.31 -17.46 -1.69
C SER A 186 25.46 -16.52 -0.83
N TYR A 187 24.46 -15.88 -1.43
CA TYR A 187 23.59 -14.90 -0.78
C TYR A 187 22.29 -15.53 -0.24
N LEU A 188 22.26 -15.94 1.04
CA LEU A 188 21.01 -16.20 1.79
C LEU A 188 21.17 -15.94 3.31
N ALA A 189 20.92 -14.69 3.72
CA ALA A 189 20.40 -14.28 5.05
C ALA A 189 21.25 -14.66 6.32
N PRO A 190 20.79 -14.36 7.56
CA PRO A 190 20.95 -13.00 8.11
C PRO A 190 21.48 -12.92 9.56
N GLY A 191 21.88 -11.71 10.01
CA GLY A 191 21.65 -11.30 11.42
C GLY A 191 22.83 -10.75 12.26
N ALA A 192 22.56 -9.58 12.86
CA ALA A 192 22.99 -9.10 14.19
C ALA A 192 24.39 -8.47 14.46
N ASN A 193 24.31 -7.33 15.16
CA ASN A 193 25.23 -6.74 16.14
C ASN A 193 26.54 -6.04 15.70
N ASP A 194 26.36 -4.78 15.28
CA ASP A 194 26.74 -3.59 16.08
C ASP A 194 28.16 -3.47 16.69
N THR A 195 28.96 -2.54 16.17
CA THR A 195 29.43 -1.32 16.92
C THR A 195 30.30 -0.44 16.00
N GLY A 196 30.10 0.89 16.05
CA GLY A 196 30.73 1.83 15.11
C GLY A 196 31.93 2.61 15.67
N SER A 197 32.84 3.06 14.77
CA SER A 197 33.72 4.22 15.01
C SER A 197 34.34 4.78 13.72
N ASP A 198 34.65 6.07 13.76
CA ASP A 198 35.09 6.99 12.70
C ASP A 198 36.31 6.59 11.82
N VAL A 199 36.19 6.83 10.50
CA VAL A 199 36.93 7.87 9.70
C VAL A 199 38.34 8.28 10.23
N PRO A 200 39.45 8.40 9.42
CA PRO A 200 39.50 8.76 7.98
C PRO A 200 40.59 8.14 7.05
N MET A 201 40.32 8.20 5.72
CA MET A 201 41.18 8.65 4.59
C MET A 201 42.64 8.19 4.34
N MET A 202 42.93 8.03 3.03
CA MET A 202 44.20 8.26 2.29
C MET A 202 45.42 7.33 2.46
N ARG A 203 45.87 6.75 1.33
CA ARG A 203 47.17 7.10 0.71
C ARG A 203 47.29 6.69 -0.78
N PRO A 204 48.15 7.36 -1.60
CA PRO A 204 48.29 7.06 -3.04
C PRO A 204 49.72 6.62 -3.48
N THR A 205 49.87 6.42 -4.80
CA THR A 205 51.10 6.49 -5.64
C THR A 205 52.19 5.40 -5.61
N MET A 206 52.33 4.73 -6.77
CA MET A 206 53.54 4.55 -7.60
C MET A 206 54.76 3.69 -7.17
N ALA A 207 55.00 2.64 -7.97
CA ALA A 207 56.23 2.33 -8.72
C ALA A 207 57.53 1.78 -8.04
N ALA A 208 57.77 0.48 -8.31
CA ALA A 208 58.99 -0.13 -8.91
C ALA A 208 60.36 -0.23 -8.18
N ARG A 209 60.80 -1.52 -8.00
CA ARG A 209 62.19 -2.05 -8.04
C ARG A 209 63.16 -1.64 -6.89
N PRO A 210 64.38 -2.26 -6.76
CA PRO A 210 64.88 -3.59 -7.19
C PRO A 210 65.62 -4.38 -6.05
N SER A 211 66.11 -5.62 -6.30
CA SER A 211 67.57 -5.98 -6.18
C SER A 211 67.92 -7.50 -6.26
N THR A 212 68.57 -7.89 -7.37
CA THR A 212 69.79 -8.74 -7.48
C THR A 212 70.06 -10.00 -6.61
N ALA A 213 70.26 -11.15 -7.28
CA ALA A 213 71.37 -12.10 -7.00
C ALA A 213 71.68 -13.05 -8.20
N PHE A 214 72.85 -12.85 -8.82
CA PHE A 214 73.68 -13.76 -9.67
C PHE A 214 73.09 -14.88 -10.57
N HIS A 215 73.49 -14.82 -11.85
CA HIS A 215 73.59 -15.98 -12.76
C HIS A 215 74.69 -16.97 -12.35
N GLN A 216 74.57 -18.23 -12.80
CA GLN A 216 75.72 -19.08 -13.14
C GLN A 216 75.52 -19.65 -14.56
N ASP A 217 76.58 -19.63 -15.36
CA ASP A 217 76.52 -19.98 -16.79
C ASP A 217 76.78 -21.46 -17.08
N ILE A 218 76.27 -21.93 -18.22
CA ILE A 218 76.50 -23.28 -18.74
C ILE A 218 77.89 -23.36 -19.36
N ALA A 219 78.75 -24.24 -18.83
CA ALA A 219 80.06 -24.56 -19.40
C ALA A 219 80.08 -26.01 -19.91
N VAL A 220 80.36 -26.19 -21.21
CA VAL A 220 80.60 -27.50 -21.83
C VAL A 220 82.10 -27.62 -22.11
N GLY A 221 82.78 -28.61 -21.53
CA GLY A 221 84.23 -28.74 -21.65
C GLY A 221 84.78 -30.13 -21.32
N GLN A 222 84.96 -30.94 -22.37
CA GLN A 222 85.86 -32.10 -22.51
C GLN A 222 85.77 -33.28 -21.52
N LEU A 223 85.78 -34.48 -22.11
CA LEU A 223 86.47 -35.65 -21.57
C LEU A 223 87.73 -35.86 -22.42
N ASP A 224 88.89 -35.91 -21.80
CA ASP A 224 90.14 -36.34 -22.45
C ASP A 224 90.37 -37.85 -22.23
N ASP A 225 90.89 -38.52 -23.25
CA ASP A 225 91.20 -39.96 -23.20
C ASP A 225 92.51 -40.25 -22.46
N THR A 226 92.47 -41.13 -21.46
CA THR A 226 93.66 -41.90 -21.04
C THR A 226 93.35 -43.38 -20.80
N GLY A 227 93.36 -44.17 -21.88
CA GLY A 227 94.07 -45.45 -21.90
C GLY A 227 93.42 -46.71 -21.28
N VAL A 228 93.16 -47.67 -22.18
CA VAL A 228 93.45 -49.12 -22.03
C VAL A 228 92.38 -50.03 -21.37
N THR A 229 91.81 -50.91 -22.21
CA THR A 229 91.11 -52.19 -21.94
C THR A 229 89.77 -52.21 -21.19
N GLY A 230 88.73 -52.68 -21.90
CA GLY A 230 87.40 -52.99 -21.35
C GLY A 230 86.38 -53.27 -22.47
N GLY A 231 86.53 -54.37 -23.20
CA GLY A 231 85.86 -54.55 -24.50
C GLY A 231 84.43 -55.12 -24.46
N GLY A 232 83.53 -54.48 -25.21
CA GLY A 232 82.22 -55.01 -25.60
C GLY A 232 81.09 -54.81 -24.58
N ALA A 233 79.81 -54.93 -24.95
CA ALA A 233 79.25 -55.03 -26.30
C ALA A 233 77.75 -54.63 -26.28
N THR A 234 77.25 -54.00 -27.35
CA THR A 234 75.81 -53.82 -27.54
C THR A 234 75.14 -55.18 -27.73
N LYS A 235 74.36 -55.63 -26.74
CA LYS A 235 73.47 -56.78 -26.88
C LYS A 235 72.02 -56.30 -26.88
N THR A 236 71.36 -56.50 -28.01
CA THR A 236 69.91 -56.39 -28.14
C THR A 236 69.23 -57.38 -27.20
N TYR A 237 68.07 -56.99 -26.66
CA TYR A 237 67.22 -57.88 -25.86
C TYR A 237 65.77 -57.77 -26.32
N SER A 238 65.04 -58.89 -26.29
CA SER A 238 63.68 -59.00 -26.80
C SER A 238 62.64 -58.37 -25.86
N GLY A 239 61.61 -57.75 -26.45
CA GLY A 239 60.62 -56.99 -25.71
C GLY A 239 59.59 -57.84 -24.95
N ARG A 240 59.12 -57.29 -23.82
CA ARG A 240 57.94 -57.76 -23.08
C ARG A 240 56.77 -56.83 -23.41
N LYS A 241 55.63 -57.39 -23.83
CA LYS A 241 54.47 -56.60 -24.25
C LYS A 241 53.75 -56.00 -23.04
N VAL A 242 53.32 -54.74 -23.15
CA VAL A 242 52.46 -54.06 -22.19
C VAL A 242 51.22 -53.58 -22.96
N VAL A 243 50.05 -54.05 -22.54
CA VAL A 243 48.77 -53.50 -23.01
C VAL A 243 48.54 -52.22 -22.20
N TRP A 244 48.47 -51.06 -22.87
CA TRP A 244 48.34 -49.76 -22.21
C TRP A 244 46.89 -49.51 -21.75
N PRO A 245 46.57 -49.51 -20.44
CA PRO A 245 45.21 -49.24 -19.98
C PRO A 245 44.83 -47.77 -20.22
N GLY A 246 45.82 -46.89 -20.18
CA GLY A 246 45.67 -45.44 -20.35
C GLY A 246 45.04 -45.01 -21.67
N ALA A 247 45.21 -45.76 -22.77
CA ALA A 247 44.63 -45.39 -24.06
C ALA A 247 43.11 -45.56 -24.09
N LEU A 248 42.59 -46.65 -23.49
CA LEU A 248 41.15 -46.87 -23.33
C LEU A 248 40.58 -45.90 -22.29
N PHE A 249 41.29 -45.72 -21.17
CA PHE A 249 40.91 -44.80 -20.10
C PHE A 249 40.80 -43.34 -20.59
N LEU A 250 41.72 -42.87 -21.42
CA LEU A 250 41.71 -41.52 -21.97
C LEU A 250 40.54 -41.32 -22.96
N LEU A 251 40.22 -42.30 -23.80
CA LEU A 251 39.04 -42.27 -24.66
C LEU A 251 37.71 -42.29 -23.88
N VAL A 252 37.67 -43.01 -22.76
CA VAL A 252 36.51 -43.00 -21.85
C VAL A 252 36.40 -41.64 -21.16
N ILE A 253 37.51 -41.05 -20.70
CA ILE A 253 37.53 -39.70 -20.11
C ILE A 253 37.08 -38.63 -21.11
N THR A 254 37.55 -38.64 -22.36
CA THR A 254 37.13 -37.62 -23.34
C THR A 254 35.66 -37.78 -23.76
N ALA A 255 35.15 -39.01 -23.84
CA ALA A 255 33.72 -39.25 -24.07
C ALA A 255 32.86 -38.75 -22.88
N ILE A 256 33.29 -39.02 -21.63
CA ILE A 256 32.63 -38.51 -20.43
C ILE A 256 32.70 -36.98 -20.36
N ALA A 257 33.85 -36.37 -20.64
CA ALA A 257 34.02 -34.92 -20.60
C ALA A 257 33.13 -34.22 -21.64
N LEU A 258 33.05 -34.73 -22.88
CA LEU A 258 32.13 -34.20 -23.89
C LEU A 258 30.66 -34.37 -23.50
N GLY A 259 30.29 -35.49 -22.87
CA GLY A 259 28.94 -35.72 -22.34
C GLY A 259 28.58 -34.82 -21.16
N LEU A 260 29.54 -34.50 -20.29
CA LEU A 260 29.34 -33.56 -19.19
C LEU A 260 29.23 -32.11 -19.70
N ILE A 261 30.05 -31.71 -20.66
CA ILE A 261 29.99 -30.36 -21.26
C ILE A 261 28.64 -30.15 -21.97
N THR A 262 28.12 -31.14 -22.72
CA THR A 262 26.79 -31.01 -23.33
C THR A 262 25.65 -31.14 -22.33
N TYR A 263 25.81 -31.90 -21.25
CA TYR A 263 24.83 -31.94 -20.15
C TYR A 263 24.73 -30.59 -19.44
N PHE A 264 25.83 -30.06 -18.91
CA PHE A 264 25.84 -28.78 -18.21
C PHE A 264 25.48 -27.61 -19.13
N GLY A 265 25.90 -27.61 -20.40
CA GLY A 265 25.49 -26.60 -21.37
C GLY A 265 23.99 -26.61 -21.69
N VAL A 266 23.33 -27.77 -21.64
CA VAL A 266 21.86 -27.86 -21.76
C VAL A 266 21.16 -27.50 -20.46
N GLU A 267 21.72 -27.87 -19.30
CA GLU A 267 21.22 -27.48 -17.98
C GLU A 267 21.26 -25.95 -17.80
N GLU A 268 22.38 -25.31 -18.14
CA GLU A 268 22.56 -23.86 -18.08
C GLU A 268 21.71 -23.12 -19.13
N TYR A 269 21.54 -23.67 -20.34
CA TYR A 269 20.61 -23.13 -21.34
C TYR A 269 19.15 -23.20 -20.88
N ASN A 270 18.73 -24.33 -20.30
CA ASN A 270 17.39 -24.49 -19.74
C ASN A 270 17.18 -23.58 -18.52
N SER A 271 18.21 -23.40 -17.68
CA SER A 271 18.21 -22.45 -16.58
C SER A 271 18.06 -21.02 -17.09
N ALA A 272 18.82 -20.62 -18.12
CA ALA A 272 18.71 -19.30 -18.75
C ALA A 272 17.33 -19.07 -19.40
N GLN A 273 16.76 -20.06 -20.09
CA GLN A 273 15.37 -20.03 -20.59
C GLN A 273 14.34 -19.91 -19.45
N THR A 274 14.59 -20.57 -18.32
CA THR A 274 13.73 -20.48 -17.12
C THR A 274 13.84 -19.10 -16.49
N GLN A 275 15.05 -18.52 -16.38
CA GLN A 275 15.24 -17.15 -15.88
C GLN A 275 14.65 -16.10 -16.85
N GLN A 276 14.79 -16.31 -18.16
CA GLN A 276 14.16 -15.44 -19.16
C GLN A 276 12.63 -15.50 -19.05
N SER A 277 12.01 -16.68 -19.03
CA SER A 277 10.55 -16.81 -18.88
C SER A 277 10.03 -16.41 -17.49
N LEU A 278 10.83 -16.51 -16.43
CA LEU A 278 10.52 -15.93 -15.11
C LEU A 278 10.62 -14.40 -15.11
N THR A 279 11.53 -13.82 -15.89
CA THR A 279 11.65 -12.37 -16.10
C THR A 279 10.51 -11.85 -16.95
N GLU A 280 10.24 -12.50 -18.10
CA GLU A 280 9.10 -12.20 -18.99
C GLU A 280 7.80 -12.31 -18.20
N SER A 281 7.52 -13.41 -17.48
CA SER A 281 6.33 -13.51 -16.61
C SER A 281 6.37 -12.66 -15.32
N ALA A 282 7.40 -11.82 -15.12
CA ALA A 282 7.42 -10.78 -14.11
C ALA A 282 7.31 -9.36 -14.72
N THR A 283 7.50 -9.22 -16.04
CA THR A 283 7.30 -7.98 -16.79
C THR A 283 6.05 -8.00 -17.68
N GLU A 284 5.48 -9.17 -17.97
CA GLU A 284 4.18 -9.39 -18.63
C GLU A 284 3.03 -9.05 -17.68
N VAL A 285 2.93 -7.77 -17.34
CA VAL A 285 1.61 -7.14 -17.18
C VAL A 285 1.29 -6.53 -18.54
N ASP A 286 0.69 -7.33 -19.43
CA ASP A 286 0.26 -6.91 -20.78
C ASP A 286 -1.00 -6.03 -20.70
N ARG A 287 -0.85 -4.87 -20.05
CA ARG A 287 -1.82 -3.78 -20.03
C ARG A 287 -1.08 -2.47 -20.26
N GLU A 288 -1.49 -1.70 -21.27
CA GLU A 288 -1.12 -0.29 -21.37
C GLU A 288 -1.63 0.45 -20.12
N ARG A 289 -0.73 0.77 -19.16
CA ARG A 289 -1.09 1.47 -17.93
C ARG A 289 -1.72 2.82 -18.27
N LYS A 290 -3.05 2.90 -18.17
CA LYS A 290 -3.82 4.14 -18.35
C LYS A 290 -3.62 5.04 -17.14
N VAL A 291 -2.49 5.74 -17.11
CA VAL A 291 -2.18 6.76 -16.10
C VAL A 291 -3.30 7.80 -16.09
N THR A 292 -4.19 7.67 -15.11
CA THR A 292 -5.29 8.60 -14.87
C THR A 292 -4.83 9.64 -13.87
N SER A 293 -4.94 10.92 -14.26
CA SER A 293 -4.61 12.03 -13.36
C SER A 293 -5.58 12.07 -12.18
N VAL A 294 -5.07 12.33 -10.98
CA VAL A 294 -5.89 12.55 -9.79
C VAL A 294 -6.86 13.70 -10.07
N LYS A 295 -8.16 13.42 -9.95
CA LYS A 295 -9.21 14.45 -9.97
C LYS A 295 -9.10 15.23 -8.66
N SER A 296 -8.50 16.41 -8.67
CA SER A 296 -8.63 17.32 -7.53
C SER A 296 -10.02 17.95 -7.60
N CYS A 297 -10.89 17.48 -6.71
CA CYS A 297 -12.22 18.04 -6.48
C CYS A 297 -12.18 18.95 -5.26
N LEU A 298 -13.22 19.76 -5.07
CA LEU A 298 -13.42 20.49 -3.82
C LEU A 298 -13.77 19.48 -2.72
N LEU A 299 -13.10 19.54 -1.56
CA LEU A 299 -13.50 18.78 -0.37
C LEU A 299 -14.98 19.07 0.00
N PRO A 300 -15.89 18.09 -0.09
CA PRO A 300 -17.29 18.27 0.28
C PRO A 300 -17.45 18.46 1.78
N ASP A 301 -18.54 19.07 2.21
CA ASP A 301 -18.97 19.06 3.62
C ASP A 301 -19.94 17.88 3.82
N TYR A 302 -19.44 16.79 4.41
CA TYR A 302 -20.24 15.61 4.72
C TYR A 302 -21.02 15.85 6.01
N ALA A 303 -22.35 15.83 5.92
CA ALA A 303 -23.22 16.21 7.03
C ALA A 303 -24.41 15.25 7.17
N THR A 304 -24.84 15.04 8.41
CA THR A 304 -25.97 14.17 8.75
C THR A 304 -27.24 14.96 9.02
N ALA A 305 -28.36 14.46 8.49
CA ALA A 305 -29.69 15.06 8.66
C ALA A 305 -30.77 13.98 8.42
N ASP A 306 -31.87 14.02 9.17
CA ASP A 306 -33.05 13.16 8.96
C ASP A 306 -32.72 11.65 8.83
N GLY A 307 -31.79 11.15 9.66
CA GLY A 307 -31.31 9.75 9.64
C GLY A 307 -30.44 9.37 8.44
N LYS A 308 -29.94 10.35 7.67
CA LYS A 308 -29.21 10.16 6.41
C LYS A 308 -27.91 10.97 6.33
N ILE A 309 -27.01 10.53 5.46
CA ILE A 309 -25.74 11.20 5.15
C ILE A 309 -25.87 11.98 3.84
N TYR A 310 -25.34 13.20 3.80
CA TYR A 310 -25.30 14.06 2.64
C TYR A 310 -23.89 14.59 2.37
N ALA A 311 -23.43 14.53 1.12
CA ALA A 311 -22.34 15.37 0.65
C ALA A 311 -22.91 16.75 0.28
N THR A 312 -22.32 17.82 0.81
CA THR A 312 -22.73 19.22 0.51
C THR A 312 -21.59 19.94 -0.23
N ASP A 313 -21.87 20.55 -1.38
CA ASP A 313 -20.92 21.44 -2.05
C ASP A 313 -20.75 22.72 -1.20
N SER A 314 -19.54 22.95 -0.70
CA SER A 314 -19.20 24.03 0.22
C SER A 314 -19.19 25.44 -0.41
N LYS A 315 -19.47 25.57 -1.72
CA LYS A 315 -19.61 26.83 -2.47
C LYS A 315 -21.04 27.07 -2.97
N THR A 316 -21.78 26.04 -3.39
CA THR A 316 -23.16 26.17 -3.91
C THR A 316 -24.23 25.91 -2.84
N GLY A 317 -23.93 25.07 -1.85
CA GLY A 317 -24.91 24.58 -0.87
C GLY A 317 -25.85 23.50 -1.42
N GLU A 318 -25.59 22.96 -2.62
CA GLU A 318 -26.30 21.81 -3.16
C GLU A 318 -25.92 20.54 -2.36
N LYS A 319 -26.89 19.63 -2.20
CA LYS A 319 -26.77 18.42 -1.37
C LYS A 319 -27.12 17.17 -2.15
N GLU A 320 -26.26 16.17 -2.08
CA GLU A 320 -26.47 14.83 -2.63
C GLU A 320 -26.52 13.81 -1.49
N GLN A 321 -27.51 12.91 -1.51
CA GLN A 321 -27.64 11.89 -0.47
C GLN A 321 -26.71 10.72 -0.79
N LEU A 322 -25.81 10.40 0.14
CA LEU A 322 -24.96 9.21 0.02
C LEU A 322 -25.73 7.97 0.48
N VAL A 323 -25.43 6.83 -0.14
CA VAL A 323 -25.74 5.47 0.34
C VAL A 323 -24.59 4.58 -0.11
N PHE A 324 -24.07 3.72 0.78
CA PHE A 324 -22.87 2.94 0.50
C PHE A 324 -23.18 1.53 0.00
N THR A 325 -22.76 1.24 -1.23
CA THR A 325 -22.36 -0.12 -1.64
C THR A 325 -20.86 -0.22 -1.34
N GLY A 326 -20.53 -0.40 -0.06
CA GLY A 326 -19.16 -0.34 0.43
C GLY A 326 -18.47 -1.70 0.46
N ILE A 327 -17.14 -1.71 0.56
CA ILE A 327 -16.34 -2.90 0.86
C ILE A 327 -15.12 -2.56 1.73
N ASN A 328 -14.65 -3.51 2.53
CA ASN A 328 -13.44 -3.37 3.32
C ASN A 328 -12.20 -3.83 2.55
N TRP A 329 -11.06 -3.14 2.73
CA TRP A 329 -9.77 -3.49 2.12
C TRP A 329 -8.65 -3.54 3.16
N SER A 330 -8.34 -4.75 3.64
CA SER A 330 -7.36 -4.97 4.72
C SER A 330 -5.92 -5.18 4.19
N GLY A 331 -4.97 -5.02 5.10
CA GLY A 331 -3.52 -5.08 4.94
C GLY A 331 -2.79 -3.89 5.56
N MET A 332 -3.43 -2.71 5.63
CA MET A 332 -2.81 -1.52 6.22
C MET A 332 -2.85 -1.51 7.75
N GLU A 333 -3.74 -2.27 8.37
CA GLU A 333 -3.77 -2.53 9.81
C GLU A 333 -2.64 -3.46 10.30
N ASN A 334 -1.95 -4.16 9.40
CA ASN A 334 -0.87 -5.08 9.72
C ASN A 334 0.52 -4.43 9.58
N ALA A 335 1.57 -5.14 9.99
CA ALA A 335 2.93 -4.59 10.15
C ALA A 335 3.63 -4.18 8.84
N GLU A 336 3.11 -4.64 7.70
CA GLU A 336 3.48 -4.18 6.37
C GLU A 336 2.96 -2.78 6.06
N GLY A 337 1.81 -2.38 6.59
CA GLY A 337 1.19 -1.08 6.32
C GLY A 337 0.85 -0.82 4.84
N VAL A 338 0.47 -1.87 4.09
CA VAL A 338 0.12 -1.81 2.66
C VAL A 338 -1.16 -2.63 2.43
N PRO A 339 -2.15 -2.17 1.65
CA PRO A 339 -3.32 -3.00 1.33
C PRO A 339 -2.90 -4.27 0.59
N HIS A 340 -3.50 -5.42 0.92
CA HIS A 340 -3.23 -6.66 0.20
C HIS A 340 -3.63 -6.56 -1.28
N GLY A 341 -3.03 -7.38 -2.14
CA GLY A 341 -3.34 -7.38 -3.57
C GLY A 341 -2.47 -6.47 -4.43
N LEU A 342 -1.56 -5.71 -3.83
CA LEU A 342 -0.65 -4.79 -4.52
C LEU A 342 0.75 -5.39 -4.76
N ALA A 343 1.02 -6.61 -4.30
CA ALA A 343 2.33 -7.24 -4.39
C ALA A 343 2.71 -7.66 -5.83
N THR A 344 3.97 -8.01 -6.04
CA THR A 344 4.46 -8.47 -7.34
C THR A 344 3.74 -9.75 -7.79
N LYS A 345 3.13 -9.72 -8.99
CA LYS A 345 2.21 -10.75 -9.56
C LYS A 345 0.80 -10.82 -8.93
N GLN A 346 0.38 -9.78 -8.21
CA GLN A 346 -1.03 -9.53 -7.90
C GLN A 346 -1.59 -8.44 -8.85
N SER A 347 -2.25 -7.41 -8.33
CA SER A 347 -2.90 -6.34 -9.10
C SER A 347 -2.25 -4.97 -8.82
N TYR A 348 -2.85 -3.90 -9.34
CA TYR A 348 -2.44 -2.50 -9.12
C TYR A 348 -3.58 -1.70 -8.53
N LEU A 349 -3.28 -0.68 -7.72
CA LEU A 349 -4.26 0.19 -7.08
C LEU A 349 -5.29 0.78 -8.08
N ASP A 350 -4.82 1.26 -9.24
CA ASP A 350 -5.68 1.83 -10.29
C ASP A 350 -6.57 0.77 -10.97
N ASP A 351 -6.12 -0.49 -11.08
CA ASP A 351 -6.89 -1.61 -11.61
C ASP A 351 -7.91 -2.11 -10.57
N ILE A 352 -7.54 -2.27 -9.30
CA ILE A 352 -8.46 -2.65 -8.20
C ILE A 352 -9.58 -1.62 -8.09
N ALA A 353 -9.23 -0.33 -8.02
CA ALA A 353 -10.20 0.76 -7.97
C ALA A 353 -11.13 0.80 -9.20
N ALA A 354 -10.59 0.55 -10.41
CA ALA A 354 -11.41 0.48 -11.62
C ALA A 354 -12.43 -0.65 -11.56
N ASN A 355 -12.00 -1.86 -11.16
CA ASN A 355 -12.88 -3.01 -11.06
C ASN A 355 -13.95 -2.85 -9.97
N LEU A 356 -13.63 -2.22 -8.83
CA LEU A 356 -14.62 -1.88 -7.80
C LEU A 356 -15.73 -0.99 -8.36
N SER A 357 -15.35 0.11 -9.03
CA SER A 357 -16.28 1.02 -9.71
C SER A 357 -17.12 0.29 -10.77
N ASP A 358 -16.49 -0.53 -11.63
CA ASP A 358 -17.17 -1.29 -12.67
C ASP A 358 -18.13 -2.37 -12.11
N ASN A 359 -17.91 -2.82 -10.87
CA ASN A 359 -18.82 -3.71 -10.12
C ASN A 359 -19.87 -2.96 -9.29
N GLY A 360 -19.89 -1.62 -9.32
CA GLY A 360 -20.89 -0.80 -8.61
C GLY A 360 -20.60 -0.56 -7.12
N PHE A 361 -19.39 -0.83 -6.64
CA PHE A 361 -18.93 -0.36 -5.33
C PHE A 361 -18.61 1.14 -5.40
N ASN A 362 -19.00 1.90 -4.37
CA ASN A 362 -18.84 3.35 -4.34
C ASN A 362 -18.10 3.88 -3.11
N ALA A 363 -17.78 3.01 -2.14
CA ALA A 363 -16.96 3.37 -0.99
C ALA A 363 -16.06 2.20 -0.55
N VAL A 364 -14.93 2.52 0.08
CA VAL A 364 -14.04 1.57 0.74
C VAL A 364 -13.84 1.98 2.20
N ARG A 365 -14.03 1.06 3.15
CA ARG A 365 -13.53 1.19 4.53
C ARG A 365 -12.12 0.62 4.54
N LEU A 366 -11.19 1.41 5.06
CA LEU A 366 -9.75 1.17 4.97
C LEU A 366 -9.19 1.01 6.39
N PRO A 367 -9.11 -0.23 6.90
CA PRO A 367 -8.42 -0.58 8.13
C PRO A 367 -6.98 -0.04 8.19
N LEU A 368 -6.65 0.67 9.27
CA LEU A 368 -5.32 1.22 9.58
C LEU A 368 -4.87 0.75 10.97
N ASN A 369 -3.60 1.01 11.33
CA ASN A 369 -3.12 0.81 12.71
C ASN A 369 -2.57 2.10 13.34
N ALA A 370 -2.82 2.29 14.63
CA ALA A 370 -2.46 3.51 15.34
C ALA A 370 -0.95 3.71 15.44
N GLN A 371 -0.17 2.65 15.71
CA GLN A 371 1.29 2.75 15.85
C GLN A 371 1.95 3.36 14.61
N MET A 372 1.68 2.83 13.41
CA MET A 372 2.32 3.30 12.18
C MET A 372 1.92 4.74 11.83
N ILE A 373 0.78 5.25 12.35
CA ILE A 373 0.38 6.66 12.24
C ILE A 373 1.14 7.54 13.25
N ILE A 374 1.29 7.06 14.49
CA ILE A 374 1.98 7.76 15.59
C ILE A 374 3.48 7.93 15.28
N ASP A 375 4.13 6.86 14.81
CA ASP A 375 5.55 6.84 14.43
C ASP A 375 5.79 7.35 12.99
N ASN A 376 4.73 7.43 12.18
CA ASN A 376 4.75 7.64 10.72
C ASN A 376 5.78 6.76 9.97
N SER A 377 5.89 5.50 10.39
CA SER A 377 6.91 4.56 9.95
C SER A 377 6.79 4.18 8.47
N ALA A 378 7.92 3.82 7.84
CA ALA A 378 7.94 3.37 6.44
C ALA A 378 7.21 2.01 6.26
N PRO A 379 6.25 1.90 5.32
CA PRO A 379 5.59 0.63 5.01
C PRO A 379 6.48 -0.32 4.19
N ASN A 380 6.13 -1.61 4.18
CA ASN A 380 6.91 -2.69 3.56
C ASN A 380 6.69 -2.82 2.04
N THR A 381 6.91 -1.71 1.32
CA THR A 381 6.80 -1.60 -0.14
C THR A 381 7.60 -2.67 -0.89
N LYS A 382 8.75 -3.10 -0.36
CA LYS A 382 9.64 -4.08 -1.00
C LYS A 382 9.06 -5.49 -1.16
N LEU A 383 8.08 -5.86 -0.34
CA LEU A 383 7.42 -7.17 -0.42
C LEU A 383 5.95 -7.05 -0.85
N PHE A 384 5.25 -6.00 -0.40
CA PHE A 384 3.80 -5.84 -0.57
C PHE A 384 3.39 -4.88 -1.69
N VAL A 385 4.35 -4.21 -2.34
CA VAL A 385 4.12 -3.38 -3.54
C VAL A 385 4.87 -3.97 -4.73
N ASN A 386 4.22 -3.98 -5.89
CA ASN A 386 4.83 -4.33 -7.17
C ASN A 386 5.95 -3.32 -7.51
N SER A 387 7.17 -3.80 -7.75
CA SER A 387 8.34 -2.93 -7.97
C SER A 387 8.25 -2.01 -9.20
N LEU A 388 7.30 -2.28 -10.11
CA LEU A 388 6.97 -1.42 -11.25
C LEU A 388 6.07 -0.23 -10.87
N ASP A 389 5.40 -0.23 -9.71
CA ASP A 389 4.56 0.89 -9.28
C ASP A 389 5.33 1.91 -8.44
N THR A 390 6.11 2.73 -9.13
CA THR A 390 6.92 3.80 -8.53
C THR A 390 6.14 4.80 -7.68
N ASP A 391 4.83 4.94 -7.90
CA ASP A 391 3.99 5.87 -7.14
C ASP A 391 3.70 5.40 -5.71
N LEU A 392 3.82 4.10 -5.43
CA LEU A 392 3.57 3.49 -4.12
C LEU A 392 4.86 3.21 -3.31
N ASN A 393 6.03 3.49 -3.89
CA ASN A 393 7.32 3.40 -3.20
C ASN A 393 7.54 4.65 -2.31
N VAL A 394 6.78 4.73 -1.22
CA VAL A 394 6.80 5.83 -0.24
C VAL A 394 7.59 5.49 1.02
N ASP A 395 8.16 6.51 1.66
CA ASP A 395 8.97 6.39 2.88
C ASP A 395 8.16 6.52 4.19
N THR A 396 6.85 6.82 4.13
CA THR A 396 5.99 7.02 5.33
C THR A 396 4.60 6.42 5.18
N TYR A 397 3.98 6.03 6.29
CA TYR A 397 2.64 5.43 6.33
C TYR A 397 1.54 6.43 5.95
N ILE A 398 1.64 7.69 6.42
CA ILE A 398 0.74 8.77 6.01
C ILE A 398 0.77 8.98 4.48
N ASP A 399 1.94 8.89 3.85
CA ASP A 399 2.03 9.00 2.39
C ASP A 399 1.42 7.78 1.68
N MET A 400 1.46 6.58 2.26
CA MET A 400 0.74 5.42 1.73
C MET A 400 -0.77 5.62 1.79
N ILE A 401 -1.30 6.09 2.92
CA ILE A 401 -2.73 6.43 3.06
C ILE A 401 -3.13 7.44 1.97
N LYS A 402 -2.38 8.53 1.80
CA LYS A 402 -2.62 9.53 0.74
C LYS A 402 -2.65 8.89 -0.64
N LYS A 403 -1.70 8.00 -0.96
CA LYS A 403 -1.63 7.34 -2.27
C LYS A 403 -2.82 6.41 -2.52
N VAL A 404 -3.21 5.58 -1.54
CA VAL A 404 -4.36 4.68 -1.63
C VAL A 404 -5.67 5.48 -1.82
N VAL A 405 -5.87 6.50 -0.98
CA VAL A 405 -7.01 7.43 -1.07
C VAL A 405 -7.08 8.11 -2.44
N GLN A 406 -5.98 8.67 -2.93
CA GLN A 406 -5.90 9.33 -4.24
C GLN A 406 -6.15 8.35 -5.41
N GLY A 407 -5.74 7.09 -5.28
CA GLY A 407 -6.01 6.04 -6.27
C GLY A 407 -7.51 5.74 -6.39
N LEU A 408 -8.17 5.47 -5.26
CA LEU A 408 -9.63 5.31 -5.17
C LEU A 408 -10.36 6.59 -5.66
N GLY A 409 -9.82 7.77 -5.34
CA GLY A 409 -10.33 9.07 -5.75
C GLY A 409 -10.27 9.36 -7.25
N LYS A 410 -9.43 8.65 -8.03
CA LYS A 410 -9.49 8.71 -9.52
C LYS A 410 -10.81 8.14 -10.04
N GLN A 411 -11.29 7.07 -9.42
CA GLN A 411 -12.47 6.31 -9.86
C GLN A 411 -13.76 6.74 -9.16
N GLN A 412 -13.72 7.80 -8.34
CA GLN A 412 -14.88 8.25 -7.56
C GLN A 412 -15.42 7.15 -6.63
N ILE A 413 -14.50 6.67 -5.78
CA ILE A 413 -14.78 5.80 -4.65
C ILE A 413 -14.47 6.59 -3.36
N GLY A 414 -15.47 6.74 -2.51
CA GLY A 414 -15.33 7.34 -1.18
C GLY A 414 -14.47 6.47 -0.25
N VAL A 415 -13.81 7.08 0.73
CA VAL A 415 -13.00 6.36 1.72
C VAL A 415 -13.48 6.68 3.14
N LEU A 416 -13.72 5.63 3.91
CA LEU A 416 -13.81 5.68 5.37
C LEU A 416 -12.48 5.18 5.92
N LEU A 417 -11.74 6.02 6.65
CA LEU A 417 -10.54 5.57 7.36
C LEU A 417 -11.00 4.85 8.64
N ASP A 418 -10.41 3.71 8.97
CA ASP A 418 -10.74 2.92 10.16
C ASP A 418 -9.49 2.74 11.03
N ILE A 419 -9.57 3.05 12.33
CA ILE A 419 -8.51 2.73 13.29
C ILE A 419 -8.72 1.32 13.82
N HIS A 420 -8.31 0.35 13.00
CA HIS A 420 -8.63 -1.05 13.20
C HIS A 420 -7.87 -1.66 14.39
N LYS A 421 -6.54 -1.48 14.36
CA LYS A 421 -5.61 -1.94 15.39
C LYS A 421 -4.87 -0.76 16.05
N ILE A 422 -4.33 -1.00 17.23
CA ILE A 422 -3.35 -0.13 17.88
C ILE A 422 -1.94 -0.64 17.59
N ASP A 423 -1.69 -1.91 17.90
CA ASP A 423 -0.43 -2.61 17.57
C ASP A 423 -0.66 -3.51 16.35
N PRO A 424 0.01 -3.28 15.21
CA PRO A 424 -0.12 -4.14 14.04
C PRO A 424 0.34 -5.59 14.26
N ASN A 425 0.96 -5.90 15.40
CA ASN A 425 1.40 -7.22 15.83
C ASN A 425 0.47 -7.86 16.89
N PHE A 426 -0.68 -7.25 17.21
CA PHE A 426 -1.61 -7.79 18.22
C PHE A 426 -2.19 -9.14 17.77
N THR A 427 -2.12 -10.15 18.66
CA THR A 427 -2.61 -11.52 18.42
C THR A 427 -3.24 -12.19 19.64
N ASP A 428 -3.58 -11.45 20.70
CA ASP A 428 -4.13 -12.05 21.94
C ASP A 428 -5.66 -12.31 21.84
N ASP A 429 -6.37 -11.57 20.99
CA ASP A 429 -7.79 -11.73 20.60
C ASP A 429 -7.98 -11.18 19.16
N THR A 430 -9.19 -11.17 18.60
CA THR A 430 -9.43 -10.65 17.23
C THR A 430 -9.42 -9.12 17.13
N SER A 431 -9.61 -8.40 18.24
CA SER A 431 -9.58 -6.93 18.32
C SER A 431 -9.02 -6.47 19.67
N GLU A 432 -8.18 -5.43 19.70
CA GLU A 432 -7.80 -4.80 20.97
C GLU A 432 -9.02 -4.23 21.70
N HIS A 433 -9.15 -4.58 22.98
CA HIS A 433 -10.34 -4.28 23.79
C HIS A 433 -10.70 -2.79 23.91
N LEU A 434 -9.72 -1.89 23.78
CA LEU A 434 -9.88 -0.45 23.99
C LEU A 434 -9.17 0.33 22.88
N TRP A 435 -9.54 1.60 22.74
CA TRP A 435 -8.93 2.58 21.83
C TRP A 435 -7.63 3.22 22.39
N PHE A 436 -7.03 2.63 23.43
CA PHE A 436 -5.74 3.03 24.00
C PHE A 436 -5.10 1.86 24.77
N THR A 437 -3.79 1.93 25.03
CA THR A 437 -3.03 0.99 25.88
C THR A 437 -2.09 1.74 26.83
N ASP A 438 -1.35 1.03 27.69
CA ASP A 438 -0.30 1.66 28.54
C ASP A 438 0.86 2.24 27.70
N ASP A 439 1.24 1.57 26.60
CA ASP A 439 2.27 2.05 25.67
C ASP A 439 1.74 3.14 24.71
N TYR A 440 0.47 3.05 24.33
CA TYR A 440 -0.24 4.04 23.51
C TYR A 440 -1.36 4.73 24.32
N PRO A 441 -1.01 5.56 25.33
CA PRO A 441 -2.00 6.18 26.21
C PRO A 441 -2.88 7.16 25.44
N ILE A 442 -4.08 7.39 25.95
CA ILE A 442 -5.14 8.18 25.29
C ILE A 442 -4.69 9.57 24.80
N ALA A 443 -3.75 10.22 25.49
CA ALA A 443 -3.18 11.52 25.09
C ALA A 443 -2.23 11.47 23.87
N THR A 444 -1.76 10.28 23.49
CA THR A 444 -1.04 10.00 22.24
C THR A 444 -2.03 9.69 21.12
N ILE A 445 -3.05 8.86 21.39
CA ILE A 445 -4.16 8.56 20.47
C ILE A 445 -4.88 9.84 20.02
N TYR A 446 -5.14 10.78 20.94
CA TYR A 446 -5.68 12.10 20.58
C TYR A 446 -4.81 12.88 19.58
N LYS A 447 -3.47 12.75 19.65
CA LYS A 447 -2.56 13.41 18.69
C LYS A 447 -2.51 12.69 17.36
N MET A 448 -2.65 11.37 17.35
CA MET A 448 -2.76 10.57 16.13
C MET A 448 -3.94 11.06 15.28
N PHE A 449 -5.12 11.22 15.90
CA PHE A 449 -6.30 11.78 15.23
C PHE A 449 -6.10 13.23 14.78
N GLU A 450 -5.46 14.08 15.60
CA GLU A 450 -5.12 15.45 15.22
C GLU A 450 -4.13 15.50 14.02
N THR A 451 -3.18 14.56 13.94
CA THR A 451 -2.27 14.39 12.80
C THR A 451 -3.00 13.93 11.54
N LEU A 452 -3.85 12.90 11.61
CA LEU A 452 -4.65 12.44 10.46
C LEU A 452 -5.50 13.57 9.87
N ALA A 453 -6.23 14.30 10.72
CA ALA A 453 -7.05 15.44 10.30
C ALA A 453 -6.21 16.59 9.73
N THR A 454 -4.97 16.78 10.19
CA THR A 454 -4.06 17.81 9.66
C THR A 454 -3.48 17.41 8.31
N GLU A 455 -3.13 16.13 8.12
CA GLU A 455 -2.42 15.64 6.94
C GLU A 455 -3.32 15.23 5.76
N LEU A 456 -4.59 14.89 6.03
CA LEU A 456 -5.51 14.29 5.03
C LEU A 456 -6.78 15.11 4.74
N CYS A 457 -7.02 16.23 5.44
CA CYS A 457 -8.17 17.09 5.18
C CYS A 457 -7.88 18.07 4.00
N SER A 458 -7.89 17.57 2.76
CA SER A 458 -7.43 18.34 1.59
C SER A 458 -8.20 18.06 0.28
N ASP A 459 -8.13 18.99 -0.68
CA ASP A 459 -8.69 18.88 -2.05
C ASP A 459 -7.99 17.80 -2.93
N LEU A 460 -6.99 17.07 -2.41
CA LEU A 460 -6.39 15.89 -3.03
C LEU A 460 -6.97 14.58 -2.47
N GLU A 461 -7.31 14.57 -1.19
CA GLU A 461 -7.93 13.47 -0.43
C GLU A 461 -9.45 13.71 -0.26
N TYR A 462 -10.05 14.45 -1.20
CA TYR A 462 -11.42 14.95 -1.15
C TYR A 462 -12.49 13.87 -0.92
N ASN A 463 -12.16 12.62 -1.23
CA ASN A 463 -13.03 11.46 -1.14
C ASN A 463 -13.03 10.80 0.25
N ILE A 464 -12.24 11.27 1.23
CA ILE A 464 -12.36 10.83 2.61
C ILE A 464 -13.66 11.39 3.21
N ILE A 465 -14.59 10.48 3.51
CA ILE A 465 -15.91 10.75 4.11
C ILE A 465 -15.76 11.13 5.59
N GLY A 466 -14.88 10.43 6.30
CA GLY A 466 -14.69 10.54 7.74
C GLY A 466 -13.74 9.50 8.31
N ILE A 467 -13.75 9.37 9.64
CA ILE A 467 -12.96 8.37 10.38
C ILE A 467 -13.89 7.53 11.27
N ASP A 468 -13.71 6.21 11.21
CA ASP A 468 -14.20 5.21 12.16
C ASP A 468 -13.22 5.13 13.33
N LEU A 469 -13.69 5.38 14.55
CA LEU A 469 -12.80 5.75 15.65
C LEU A 469 -12.06 4.59 16.32
N LYS A 470 -12.61 3.37 16.28
CA LYS A 470 -11.96 2.12 16.68
C LYS A 470 -12.83 0.96 16.22
N ASN A 471 -12.26 0.07 15.41
CA ASN A 471 -12.87 -1.23 15.12
C ASN A 471 -13.11 -2.00 16.41
N GLU A 472 -14.33 -2.48 16.61
CA GLU A 472 -14.71 -3.47 17.62
C GLU A 472 -14.20 -3.17 19.06
N PRO A 473 -14.71 -2.13 19.74
CA PRO A 473 -14.28 -1.73 21.10
C PRO A 473 -14.87 -2.63 22.20
N VAL A 474 -14.47 -3.92 22.22
CA VAL A 474 -15.10 -4.96 23.06
C VAL A 474 -14.98 -4.78 24.58
N GLY A 475 -14.00 -4.00 25.05
CA GLY A 475 -13.79 -3.66 26.46
C GLY A 475 -14.38 -2.31 26.87
N GLY A 476 -14.97 -1.56 25.95
CA GLY A 476 -15.65 -0.30 26.26
C GLY A 476 -17.00 -0.53 26.95
N CYS A 477 -17.46 0.45 27.72
CA CYS A 477 -18.81 0.47 28.29
C CYS A 477 -19.65 1.63 27.74
N TRP A 478 -20.95 1.39 27.59
CA TRP A 478 -21.95 2.39 27.19
C TRP A 478 -23.05 2.41 28.25
N PRO A 479 -22.93 3.27 29.28
CA PRO A 479 -23.84 3.27 30.42
C PRO A 479 -25.15 3.99 30.07
N ALA A 480 -26.22 3.72 30.83
CA ALA A 480 -27.50 4.42 30.67
C ALA A 480 -27.48 5.81 31.34
N ASP A 481 -26.65 5.98 32.38
CA ASP A 481 -26.27 7.26 32.97
C ASP A 481 -24.76 7.23 33.28
N ASP A 482 -24.02 8.32 33.05
CA ASP A 482 -22.56 8.36 33.28
C ASP A 482 -22.15 8.16 34.76
N THR A 483 -23.10 8.00 35.69
CA THR A 483 -22.89 7.60 37.08
C THR A 483 -23.12 6.11 37.39
N ASP A 484 -23.43 5.28 36.39
CA ASP A 484 -23.61 3.82 36.53
C ASP A 484 -22.32 3.13 37.01
N GLU A 485 -22.34 2.53 38.22
CA GLU A 485 -21.17 1.95 38.92
C GLU A 485 -20.44 0.80 38.17
N TYR A 486 -20.94 0.33 37.02
CA TYR A 486 -20.28 -0.70 36.21
C TYR A 486 -19.33 -0.15 35.13
N CYS A 487 -19.35 1.17 34.90
CA CYS A 487 -18.64 1.81 33.80
C CYS A 487 -17.68 2.88 34.32
N ASP A 488 -16.39 2.54 34.41
CA ASP A 488 -15.34 3.51 34.76
C ASP A 488 -15.22 4.61 33.68
N SER A 489 -14.99 5.85 34.10
CA SER A 489 -14.98 7.04 33.23
C SER A 489 -14.03 6.93 32.04
N ASP A 490 -12.93 6.20 32.23
CA ASP A 490 -11.82 6.13 31.29
C ASP A 490 -12.08 5.10 30.16
N VAL A 491 -13.11 4.26 30.33
CA VAL A 491 -13.59 3.27 29.35
C VAL A 491 -15.06 3.48 28.94
N ASN A 492 -15.65 4.62 29.29
CA ASN A 492 -16.94 5.09 28.78
C ASN A 492 -16.80 5.51 27.30
N TRP A 493 -17.24 4.64 26.38
CA TRP A 493 -17.06 4.80 24.93
C TRP A 493 -17.74 6.07 24.39
N PRO A 494 -19.03 6.38 24.70
CA PRO A 494 -19.67 7.64 24.31
C PRO A 494 -18.86 8.91 24.62
N ARG A 495 -18.33 9.02 25.84
CA ARG A 495 -17.57 10.20 26.29
C ARG A 495 -16.17 10.27 25.67
N ALA A 496 -15.57 9.11 25.35
CA ALA A 496 -14.34 9.03 24.57
C ALA A 496 -14.55 9.46 23.11
N VAL A 497 -15.61 8.95 22.45
CA VAL A 497 -16.03 9.33 21.10
C VAL A 497 -16.24 10.84 20.98
N GLU A 498 -16.93 11.47 21.93
CA GLU A 498 -17.11 12.93 21.94
C GLU A 498 -15.77 13.66 21.98
N THR A 499 -14.87 13.22 22.85
CA THR A 499 -13.56 13.86 23.05
C THR A 499 -12.65 13.70 21.83
N ILE A 500 -12.72 12.56 21.14
CA ILE A 500 -11.97 12.29 19.90
C ILE A 500 -12.58 13.03 18.71
N GLY A 501 -13.89 12.90 18.52
CA GLY A 501 -14.62 13.52 17.42
C GLY A 501 -14.49 15.05 17.42
N ASP A 502 -14.59 15.68 18.59
CA ASP A 502 -14.39 17.14 18.72
C ASP A 502 -12.98 17.59 18.33
N LYS A 503 -11.95 16.76 18.53
CA LYS A 503 -10.57 17.06 18.15
C LYS A 503 -10.38 16.99 16.63
N ILE A 504 -10.94 15.94 16.01
CA ILE A 504 -10.94 15.77 14.55
C ILE A 504 -11.70 16.94 13.91
N LEU A 505 -12.92 17.22 14.36
CA LEU A 505 -13.81 18.25 13.79
C LEU A 505 -13.33 19.69 14.04
N ALA A 506 -12.48 19.93 15.05
CA ALA A 506 -11.80 21.21 15.24
C ALA A 506 -10.71 21.51 14.19
N ILE A 507 -10.25 20.48 13.47
CA ILE A 507 -9.25 20.58 12.39
C ILE A 507 -9.92 20.39 11.03
N CYS A 508 -10.67 19.30 10.86
CA CYS A 508 -11.42 18.95 9.65
C CYS A 508 -12.94 18.93 9.93
N PRO A 509 -13.62 20.10 9.90
CA PRO A 509 -15.07 20.16 10.16
C PRO A 509 -15.91 19.48 9.07
N ASN A 510 -15.32 19.19 7.91
CA ASN A 510 -15.98 18.58 6.75
C ASN A 510 -16.28 17.08 6.91
N TRP A 511 -15.54 16.36 7.75
CA TRP A 511 -15.63 14.90 7.90
C TRP A 511 -16.77 14.45 8.81
N LEU A 512 -17.15 13.19 8.67
CA LEU A 512 -18.00 12.46 9.62
C LEU A 512 -17.16 11.77 10.71
N ILE A 513 -17.78 11.60 11.87
CA ILE A 513 -17.29 10.78 12.98
C ILE A 513 -18.15 9.53 13.01
N VAL A 514 -17.53 8.40 12.66
CA VAL A 514 -18.16 7.08 12.56
C VAL A 514 -17.82 6.28 13.82
N VAL A 515 -18.83 5.58 14.33
CA VAL A 515 -18.82 5.01 15.69
C VAL A 515 -19.50 3.64 15.70
N GLU A 516 -18.73 2.63 16.08
CA GLU A 516 -19.23 1.28 16.32
C GLU A 516 -19.86 1.12 17.71
N GLY A 517 -20.60 0.02 17.89
CA GLY A 517 -21.11 -0.41 19.19
C GLY A 517 -20.10 -1.24 19.98
N ASN A 518 -20.48 -1.62 21.19
CA ASN A 518 -19.64 -2.43 22.08
C ASN A 518 -19.99 -3.92 21.94
N TYR A 519 -19.31 -4.78 22.71
CA TYR A 519 -19.65 -6.20 22.83
C TYR A 519 -20.59 -6.43 24.02
N ALA A 520 -21.81 -6.91 23.75
CA ALA A 520 -22.75 -7.34 24.80
C ALA A 520 -22.75 -8.88 24.93
N THR A 521 -22.72 -9.38 26.17
CA THR A 521 -22.67 -10.82 26.46
C THR A 521 -23.86 -11.30 27.25
N ASN A 522 -24.22 -12.58 27.07
CA ASN A 522 -25.34 -13.23 27.74
C ASN A 522 -26.70 -12.56 27.45
N THR A 523 -26.82 -11.85 26.33
CA THR A 523 -28.05 -11.25 25.80
C THR A 523 -29.14 -12.33 25.70
N VAL A 524 -30.36 -12.01 26.14
CA VAL A 524 -31.51 -12.94 26.11
C VAL A 524 -32.65 -12.34 25.30
N ALA A 525 -33.01 -12.99 24.20
CA ALA A 525 -34.14 -12.64 23.35
C ALA A 525 -35.15 -13.79 23.25
N GLU A 526 -36.41 -13.48 22.97
CA GLU A 526 -37.42 -14.47 22.57
C GLU A 526 -37.38 -14.61 21.05
N ILE A 527 -36.93 -15.77 20.57
CA ILE A 527 -36.75 -16.08 19.16
C ILE A 527 -37.58 -17.32 18.83
N ASN A 528 -38.52 -17.17 17.90
CA ASN A 528 -39.36 -18.25 17.37
C ASN A 528 -40.10 -19.08 18.45
N GLY A 529 -40.49 -18.45 19.57
CA GLY A 529 -41.18 -19.09 20.69
C GLY A 529 -40.26 -19.71 21.75
N ALA A 530 -38.97 -19.40 21.74
CA ALA A 530 -37.99 -19.88 22.71
C ALA A 530 -37.06 -18.76 23.18
N ASN A 531 -36.70 -18.75 24.47
CA ASN A 531 -35.65 -17.86 24.96
C ASN A 531 -34.29 -18.38 24.48
N VAL A 532 -33.58 -17.57 23.69
CA VAL A 532 -32.21 -17.84 23.23
C VAL A 532 -31.27 -16.92 24.01
N THR A 533 -30.18 -17.49 24.52
CA THR A 533 -29.07 -16.73 25.10
C THR A 533 -27.90 -16.75 24.13
N TYR A 534 -27.32 -15.59 23.87
CA TYR A 534 -26.24 -15.38 22.91
C TYR A 534 -25.36 -14.20 23.36
N ASN A 535 -24.30 -13.91 22.62
CA ASN A 535 -23.56 -12.65 22.71
C ASN A 535 -23.75 -11.90 21.39
N ASP A 536 -23.84 -10.58 21.44
CA ASP A 536 -23.80 -9.73 20.24
C ASP A 536 -22.45 -9.92 19.54
N TRP A 537 -22.33 -9.52 18.26
CA TRP A 537 -21.01 -9.42 17.65
C TRP A 537 -20.18 -8.34 18.35
N TYR A 538 -18.87 -8.45 18.22
CA TYR A 538 -17.96 -7.34 18.46
C TYR A 538 -18.40 -6.17 17.54
N GLY A 539 -18.22 -4.90 17.97
CA GLY A 539 -18.63 -3.73 17.18
C GLY A 539 -20.14 -3.48 17.06
N ALA A 540 -21.02 -4.35 17.57
CA ALA A 540 -22.45 -4.33 17.21
C ALA A 540 -23.38 -3.58 18.19
N SER A 541 -23.09 -3.59 19.48
CA SER A 541 -24.10 -3.28 20.51
C SER A 541 -24.20 -1.79 20.82
N LEU A 542 -25.31 -1.19 20.39
CA LEU A 542 -25.70 0.22 20.57
C LEU A 542 -26.91 0.36 21.51
N GLN A 543 -27.17 -0.63 22.37
CA GLN A 543 -28.37 -0.77 23.22
C GLN A 543 -28.74 0.51 24.00
N ASN A 544 -27.75 1.24 24.53
CA ASN A 544 -27.95 2.47 25.32
C ASN A 544 -27.82 3.78 24.50
N ALA A 545 -27.59 3.72 23.19
CA ALA A 545 -27.36 4.92 22.36
C ALA A 545 -28.54 5.90 22.33
N SER A 546 -29.78 5.43 22.47
CA SER A 546 -30.98 6.28 22.57
C SER A 546 -31.24 6.82 23.99
N VAL A 547 -30.55 6.29 25.00
CA VAL A 547 -30.72 6.64 26.42
C VAL A 547 -29.61 7.60 26.89
N ASN A 548 -28.36 7.24 26.57
CA ASN A 548 -27.17 8.06 26.77
C ASN A 548 -26.53 8.34 25.39
N PRO A 549 -27.06 9.34 24.64
CA PRO A 549 -26.59 9.66 23.30
C PRO A 549 -25.23 10.38 23.32
N ILE A 550 -24.51 10.27 22.20
CA ILE A 550 -23.27 11.01 21.91
C ILE A 550 -23.61 12.42 21.42
N ALA A 551 -22.99 13.43 22.01
CA ALA A 551 -23.20 14.85 21.74
C ALA A 551 -21.90 15.57 21.37
N LEU A 552 -21.53 15.50 20.08
CA LEU A 552 -20.42 16.27 19.50
C LEU A 552 -20.70 17.78 19.56
N LYS A 553 -19.65 18.61 19.66
CA LYS A 553 -19.77 20.09 19.64
C LYS A 553 -20.16 20.65 18.26
N THR A 554 -20.04 19.85 17.21
CA THR A 554 -20.47 20.19 15.85
C THR A 554 -21.64 19.29 15.46
N ASP A 555 -22.83 19.88 15.39
CA ASP A 555 -24.06 19.18 15.00
C ASP A 555 -23.95 18.54 13.61
N GLY A 556 -24.65 17.42 13.40
CA GLY A 556 -24.76 16.79 12.08
C GLY A 556 -23.49 16.12 11.57
N LYS A 557 -22.70 15.51 12.47
CA LYS A 557 -21.41 14.84 12.13
C LYS A 557 -21.29 13.40 12.61
N LEU A 558 -22.16 12.95 13.51
CA LEU A 558 -22.18 11.59 14.06
C LEU A 558 -22.86 10.59 13.10
N VAL A 559 -22.30 9.39 12.98
CA VAL A 559 -22.83 8.23 12.26
C VAL A 559 -22.54 6.96 13.05
N PHE A 560 -23.43 5.97 13.00
CA PHE A 560 -23.21 4.64 13.59
C PHE A 560 -22.83 3.57 12.55
N ALA A 561 -21.93 2.67 12.92
CA ALA A 561 -21.37 1.63 12.04
C ALA A 561 -21.43 0.20 12.63
N PRO A 562 -22.54 -0.27 13.23
CA PRO A 562 -22.58 -1.58 13.89
C PRO A 562 -22.18 -2.74 12.96
N HIS A 563 -21.41 -3.68 13.50
CA HIS A 563 -20.96 -4.89 12.80
C HIS A 563 -22.01 -6.01 12.87
N PHE A 564 -22.15 -6.81 11.80
CA PHE A 564 -22.94 -8.04 11.85
C PHE A 564 -22.56 -9.06 10.77
N TYR A 565 -22.10 -10.23 11.18
CA TYR A 565 -21.67 -11.28 10.24
C TYR A 565 -22.70 -12.40 10.06
N SER A 566 -22.45 -13.25 9.06
CA SER A 566 -23.18 -14.50 8.82
C SER A 566 -22.72 -15.62 9.78
N PRO A 567 -23.41 -16.78 9.84
CA PRO A 567 -22.93 -17.97 10.55
C PRO A 567 -21.53 -18.44 10.13
N SER A 568 -20.96 -17.98 9.01
CA SER A 568 -19.62 -18.36 8.55
C SER A 568 -18.49 -17.83 9.43
N VAL A 569 -18.66 -16.67 10.08
CA VAL A 569 -17.68 -16.18 11.07
C VAL A 569 -17.85 -16.93 12.38
N TYR A 570 -19.09 -17.06 12.87
CA TYR A 570 -19.38 -17.88 14.04
C TYR A 570 -20.79 -18.52 13.96
N PRO A 571 -20.93 -19.85 14.13
CA PRO A 571 -22.20 -20.56 14.00
C PRO A 571 -23.08 -20.41 15.25
N SER A 572 -23.48 -19.16 15.53
CA SER A 572 -24.34 -18.80 16.66
C SER A 572 -25.73 -19.46 16.58
N SER A 573 -26.30 -19.78 17.74
CA SER A 573 -27.46 -20.68 17.82
C SER A 573 -28.74 -20.13 17.15
N TYR A 574 -28.92 -18.82 17.08
CA TYR A 574 -30.11 -18.19 16.48
C TYR A 574 -30.21 -18.38 14.96
N PHE A 575 -29.09 -18.58 14.26
CA PHE A 575 -29.09 -18.85 12.81
C PHE A 575 -29.71 -20.20 12.43
N PHE A 576 -29.85 -21.13 13.39
CA PHE A 576 -30.23 -22.50 13.12
C PHE A 576 -31.49 -22.90 13.87
N LYS A 577 -32.27 -23.83 13.29
CA LYS A 577 -33.43 -24.45 13.95
C LYS A 577 -33.00 -25.31 15.14
N LYS A 578 -31.77 -25.81 15.11
CA LYS A 578 -31.02 -26.36 16.25
C LYS A 578 -29.54 -26.11 16.05
N GLN A 579 -28.83 -25.82 17.13
CA GLN A 579 -27.37 -25.82 17.21
C GLN A 579 -26.97 -26.56 18.49
N SER A 580 -25.84 -27.24 18.47
CA SER A 580 -25.20 -27.76 19.69
C SER A 580 -23.69 -27.91 19.48
N SER A 581 -22.89 -27.37 20.38
CA SER A 581 -21.44 -27.59 20.47
C SER A 581 -21.07 -28.70 21.45
N SER A 582 -19.91 -29.33 21.26
CA SER A 582 -19.37 -30.40 22.12
C SER A 582 -17.85 -30.40 22.04
N GLY A 583 -17.20 -29.50 22.79
CA GLY A 583 -15.84 -29.06 22.46
C GLY A 583 -15.86 -28.36 21.10
N ASP A 584 -14.82 -28.58 20.31
CA ASP A 584 -14.57 -27.87 19.04
C ASP A 584 -15.46 -28.38 17.89
N THR A 585 -16.35 -29.33 18.16
CA THR A 585 -17.36 -29.80 17.19
C THR A 585 -18.68 -29.05 17.37
N VAL A 586 -19.09 -28.29 16.35
CA VAL A 586 -20.44 -27.72 16.24
C VAL A 586 -21.31 -28.60 15.34
N SER A 587 -22.55 -28.86 15.76
CA SER A 587 -23.57 -29.56 14.96
C SER A 587 -24.80 -28.68 14.79
N VAL A 588 -25.25 -28.50 13.54
CA VAL A 588 -26.35 -27.61 13.17
C VAL A 588 -27.54 -28.35 12.56
N THR A 589 -28.69 -27.69 12.54
CA THR A 589 -29.85 -28.05 11.71
C THR A 589 -30.45 -26.75 11.20
N GLU A 590 -30.27 -26.48 9.90
CA GLU A 590 -30.73 -25.25 9.26
C GLU A 590 -32.24 -25.05 9.32
N TYR A 591 -32.68 -23.78 9.24
CA TYR A 591 -34.03 -23.48 8.81
C TYR A 591 -34.16 -23.82 7.32
N PRO A 592 -35.11 -24.68 6.90
CA PRO A 592 -35.17 -25.18 5.53
C PRO A 592 -35.33 -24.05 4.53
N ASN A 593 -34.62 -24.11 3.39
CA ASN A 593 -34.73 -23.12 2.32
C ASN A 593 -36.10 -23.25 1.61
N THR A 594 -37.09 -22.59 2.21
CA THR A 594 -38.53 -22.64 1.92
C THR A 594 -39.14 -21.34 2.45
N THR A 595 -40.32 -20.95 1.97
CA THR A 595 -41.00 -19.72 2.41
C THR A 595 -41.17 -19.66 3.94
N GLU A 596 -41.59 -20.77 4.56
CA GLU A 596 -41.80 -20.86 6.00
C GLU A 596 -40.48 -20.83 6.79
N GLY A 597 -39.42 -21.46 6.26
CA GLY A 597 -38.10 -21.42 6.88
C GLY A 597 -37.40 -20.07 6.76
N ASN A 598 -37.63 -19.34 5.66
CA ASN A 598 -37.13 -17.97 5.48
C ASN A 598 -37.79 -17.00 6.46
N VAL A 599 -39.09 -17.13 6.73
CA VAL A 599 -39.78 -16.34 7.77
C VAL A 599 -39.18 -16.58 9.16
N LEU A 600 -38.88 -17.84 9.51
CA LEU A 600 -38.27 -18.18 10.80
C LEU A 600 -36.81 -17.68 10.91
N LEU A 601 -36.04 -17.72 9.83
CA LEU A 601 -34.67 -17.20 9.80
C LEU A 601 -34.65 -15.67 9.86
N LYS A 602 -35.48 -14.97 9.06
CA LYS A 602 -35.61 -13.50 9.14
C LYS A 602 -36.04 -13.07 10.54
N ALA A 603 -37.07 -13.70 11.12
CA ALA A 603 -37.51 -13.39 12.48
C ALA A 603 -36.39 -13.57 13.53
N ALA A 604 -35.56 -14.62 13.41
CA ALA A 604 -34.44 -14.83 14.33
C ALA A 604 -33.33 -13.79 14.18
N VAL A 605 -32.92 -13.47 12.95
CA VAL A 605 -31.86 -12.49 12.68
C VAL A 605 -32.34 -11.07 13.03
N THR A 606 -33.54 -10.69 12.62
CA THR A 606 -34.16 -9.39 12.94
C THR A 606 -34.28 -9.18 14.45
N ALA A 607 -34.69 -10.19 15.23
CA ALA A 607 -34.78 -10.07 16.69
C ALA A 607 -33.43 -9.81 17.37
N VAL A 608 -32.31 -10.25 16.77
CA VAL A 608 -30.95 -9.96 17.26
C VAL A 608 -30.50 -8.55 16.83
N LEU A 609 -30.74 -8.17 15.57
CA LEU A 609 -30.43 -6.82 15.06
C LEU A 609 -31.18 -5.71 15.81
N ASP A 610 -32.49 -5.92 16.04
CA ASP A 610 -33.34 -5.00 16.80
C ASP A 610 -32.85 -4.83 18.24
N ASN A 611 -32.36 -5.92 18.85
CA ASN A 611 -31.80 -5.90 20.20
C ASN A 611 -30.45 -5.18 20.24
N ALA A 612 -29.54 -5.49 19.32
CA ALA A 612 -28.20 -4.90 19.29
C ALA A 612 -28.24 -3.39 18.98
N PHE A 613 -28.99 -2.96 17.95
CA PHE A 613 -28.95 -1.55 17.50
C PHE A 613 -30.24 -0.98 16.88
N GLY A 614 -31.35 -1.74 16.76
CA GLY A 614 -32.59 -1.23 16.14
C GLY A 614 -33.14 0.07 16.76
N ASN A 615 -33.01 0.22 18.09
CA ASN A 615 -33.37 1.45 18.80
C ASN A 615 -32.48 2.65 18.41
N ALA A 616 -31.20 2.44 18.10
CA ALA A 616 -30.30 3.50 17.68
C ALA A 616 -30.67 4.04 16.29
N VAL A 617 -31.05 3.16 15.36
CA VAL A 617 -31.53 3.55 14.02
C VAL A 617 -32.85 4.32 14.09
N THR A 618 -33.77 3.92 15.00
CA THR A 618 -35.15 4.40 15.00
C THR A 618 -35.46 5.52 16.00
N GLU A 619 -34.85 5.51 17.19
CA GLU A 619 -35.13 6.49 18.26
C GLU A 619 -34.05 7.57 18.37
N ALA A 620 -32.76 7.21 18.24
CA ALA A 620 -31.68 8.20 18.29
C ALA A 620 -31.59 9.04 16.99
N GLY A 621 -32.09 8.52 15.86
CA GLY A 621 -32.19 9.25 14.59
C GLY A 621 -30.85 9.55 13.91
N VAL A 622 -29.78 8.90 14.38
CA VAL A 622 -28.42 8.98 13.82
C VAL A 622 -28.35 8.09 12.57
N PRO A 623 -27.76 8.53 11.44
CA PRO A 623 -27.61 7.65 10.28
C PRO A 623 -26.76 6.44 10.67
N THR A 624 -27.22 5.27 10.26
CA THR A 624 -26.56 4.00 10.57
C THR A 624 -26.26 3.24 9.28
N PHE A 625 -25.10 2.62 9.17
CA PHE A 625 -24.73 1.66 8.12
C PHE A 625 -24.02 0.46 8.76
N TYR A 626 -23.81 -0.66 8.06
CA TYR A 626 -22.93 -1.71 8.58
C TYR A 626 -21.45 -1.31 8.41
N GLY A 627 -20.68 -1.22 9.50
CA GLY A 627 -19.22 -1.03 9.43
C GLY A 627 -18.55 -2.22 8.77
N GLU A 628 -18.96 -3.42 9.21
CA GLU A 628 -18.68 -4.68 8.56
C GLU A 628 -19.91 -5.59 8.55
N PHE A 629 -20.15 -6.24 7.42
CA PHE A 629 -21.02 -7.40 7.31
C PHE A 629 -20.47 -8.37 6.26
N GLY A 630 -20.54 -9.67 6.48
CA GLY A 630 -19.85 -10.62 5.60
C GLY A 630 -20.08 -12.08 5.97
N GLY A 631 -19.52 -12.97 5.15
CA GLY A 631 -19.72 -14.41 5.21
C GLY A 631 -19.51 -15.08 3.87
N ILE A 632 -19.39 -16.41 3.86
CA ILE A 632 -19.27 -17.18 2.62
C ILE A 632 -20.61 -17.13 1.88
N TYR A 633 -20.60 -16.71 0.61
CA TYR A 633 -21.82 -16.40 -0.14
C TYR A 633 -21.98 -17.27 -1.40
N GLY A 634 -23.23 -17.58 -1.73
CA GLY A 634 -23.63 -18.12 -3.03
C GLY A 634 -23.01 -19.47 -3.35
N SER A 635 -22.24 -19.53 -4.44
CA SER A 635 -21.68 -20.76 -4.98
C SER A 635 -20.57 -21.42 -4.15
N MET A 636 -20.01 -20.71 -3.16
CA MET A 636 -18.98 -21.22 -2.24
C MET A 636 -19.54 -21.72 -0.90
N GLU A 637 -20.83 -21.52 -0.64
CA GLU A 637 -21.47 -22.03 0.57
C GLU A 637 -21.78 -23.54 0.44
N LEU A 638 -21.36 -24.31 1.43
CA LEU A 638 -21.50 -25.77 1.48
C LEU A 638 -22.74 -26.23 2.28
N LEU A 639 -23.36 -25.31 3.04
CA LEU A 639 -24.63 -25.54 3.72
C LEU A 639 -25.78 -25.75 2.70
N ALA A 640 -26.47 -26.89 2.81
CA ALA A 640 -27.50 -27.28 1.85
C ALA A 640 -28.75 -26.37 1.87
N GLY A 641 -28.98 -25.63 2.95
CA GLY A 641 -30.02 -24.62 3.07
C GLY A 641 -29.57 -23.20 2.72
N LEU A 642 -28.30 -22.97 2.37
CA LEU A 642 -27.72 -21.66 2.05
C LEU A 642 -27.95 -20.59 3.16
N THR A 643 -27.80 -21.00 4.42
CA THR A 643 -28.12 -20.15 5.58
C THR A 643 -27.21 -18.91 5.67
N SER A 644 -25.93 -18.97 5.32
CA SER A 644 -25.03 -17.79 5.26
C SER A 644 -25.49 -16.80 4.19
N THR A 645 -25.70 -17.26 2.96
CA THR A 645 -26.23 -16.44 1.85
C THR A 645 -27.55 -15.77 2.24
N ARG A 646 -28.50 -16.54 2.79
CA ARG A 646 -29.81 -16.03 3.23
C ARG A 646 -29.70 -15.04 4.39
N VAL A 647 -28.74 -15.21 5.31
CA VAL A 647 -28.46 -14.21 6.35
C VAL A 647 -27.96 -12.92 5.72
N ILE A 648 -27.00 -12.96 4.80
CA ILE A 648 -26.48 -11.77 4.11
C ILE A 648 -27.60 -11.06 3.32
N GLU A 649 -28.47 -11.80 2.63
CA GLU A 649 -29.68 -11.27 2.01
C GLU A 649 -30.62 -10.59 3.02
N ILE A 650 -30.81 -11.17 4.21
CA ILE A 650 -31.61 -10.60 5.30
C ILE A 650 -30.97 -9.33 5.89
N LEU A 651 -29.63 -9.26 6.01
CA LEU A 651 -28.94 -8.04 6.47
C LEU A 651 -29.16 -6.88 5.50
N ILE A 652 -29.08 -7.16 4.19
CA ILE A 652 -29.37 -6.20 3.12
C ILE A 652 -30.86 -5.80 3.15
N GLU A 653 -31.78 -6.75 3.35
CA GLU A 653 -33.21 -6.47 3.46
C GLU A 653 -33.53 -5.60 4.69
N TYR A 654 -32.95 -5.90 5.85
CA TYR A 654 -33.10 -5.13 7.09
C TYR A 654 -32.58 -3.70 6.94
N ALA A 655 -31.41 -3.51 6.31
CA ALA A 655 -30.89 -2.17 6.03
C ALA A 655 -31.81 -1.35 5.11
N ASN A 656 -32.46 -1.99 4.12
CA ASN A 656 -33.48 -1.35 3.28
C ASN A 656 -34.75 -1.04 4.08
N ASP A 657 -35.27 -1.99 4.88
CA ASP A 657 -36.49 -1.87 5.69
C ASP A 657 -36.35 -0.76 6.76
N MET A 658 -35.16 -0.62 7.35
CA MET A 658 -34.85 0.34 8.41
C MET A 658 -34.31 1.69 7.90
N ASN A 659 -34.23 1.91 6.58
CA ASN A 659 -33.67 3.13 5.97
C ASN A 659 -32.22 3.43 6.43
N MET A 660 -31.40 2.39 6.58
CA MET A 660 -29.96 2.53 6.81
C MET A 660 -29.23 3.08 5.58
N THR A 661 -28.03 3.64 5.77
CA THR A 661 -27.22 4.28 4.71
C THR A 661 -26.33 3.27 3.96
N GLY A 662 -26.78 2.01 3.85
CA GLY A 662 -26.02 0.91 3.25
C GLY A 662 -25.04 0.27 4.24
N GLY A 663 -23.80 0.04 3.80
CA GLY A 663 -22.74 -0.57 4.62
C GLY A 663 -21.56 -1.08 3.80
N PHE A 664 -20.55 -1.61 4.49
CA PHE A 664 -19.31 -2.10 3.89
C PHE A 664 -19.17 -3.62 4.08
N ALA A 665 -19.04 -4.35 2.98
CA ALA A 665 -18.86 -5.81 3.04
C ALA A 665 -17.45 -6.18 3.52
N TRP A 666 -17.33 -7.16 4.41
CA TRP A 666 -16.05 -7.82 4.71
C TRP A 666 -15.89 -9.05 3.81
N ALA A 667 -14.89 -9.15 2.93
CA ALA A 667 -13.93 -8.12 2.51
C ALA A 667 -13.62 -8.27 1.01
N ILE A 668 -12.86 -7.33 0.45
CA ILE A 668 -12.29 -7.47 -0.90
C ILE A 668 -11.27 -8.62 -0.94
N ASN A 669 -10.50 -8.76 0.15
CA ASN A 669 -9.42 -9.71 0.40
C ASN A 669 -9.85 -11.17 0.18
N PRO A 670 -9.19 -11.96 -0.70
CA PRO A 670 -9.46 -13.39 -0.88
C PRO A 670 -9.05 -14.25 0.33
N ASP A 671 -8.25 -13.66 1.22
CA ASP A 671 -7.70 -14.16 2.47
C ASP A 671 -8.53 -13.73 3.71
N GLY A 672 -9.82 -13.41 3.50
CA GLY A 672 -10.78 -13.25 4.60
C GLY A 672 -11.09 -14.59 5.27
N SER A 673 -10.85 -14.68 6.58
CA SER A 673 -10.97 -15.91 7.37
C SER A 673 -12.39 -16.16 7.87
N TYR A 674 -12.88 -17.40 7.73
CA TYR A 674 -14.20 -17.84 8.20
C TYR A 674 -14.11 -19.21 8.88
N ASP A 675 -14.45 -19.30 10.16
CA ASP A 675 -14.37 -20.53 10.95
C ASP A 675 -15.44 -21.58 10.58
N PHE A 676 -16.47 -21.23 9.80
CA PHE A 676 -17.61 -22.12 9.55
C PHE A 676 -18.12 -22.15 8.11
N ASN A 677 -18.41 -23.34 7.62
CA ASN A 677 -19.18 -23.57 6.40
C ASN A 677 -20.12 -24.77 6.59
N ASP A 678 -19.72 -25.98 6.21
CA ASP A 678 -20.42 -27.24 6.55
C ASP A 678 -19.94 -27.89 7.86
N GLU A 679 -18.80 -27.44 8.38
CA GLU A 679 -18.11 -27.88 9.61
C GLU A 679 -17.54 -26.64 10.33
N TYR A 680 -17.05 -26.77 11.57
CA TYR A 680 -16.39 -25.68 12.33
C TYR A 680 -14.87 -25.94 12.41
N LYS A 681 -14.06 -24.96 12.01
CA LYS A 681 -12.59 -25.07 11.84
C LYS A 681 -11.84 -23.76 12.16
N PRO A 682 -11.75 -23.35 13.43
CA PRO A 682 -10.92 -22.21 13.83
C PRO A 682 -9.42 -22.44 13.54
N ASP A 683 -8.94 -23.68 13.54
CA ASP A 683 -7.53 -24.04 13.25
C ASP A 683 -7.20 -24.14 11.75
N ASP A 684 -8.20 -24.22 10.87
CA ASP A 684 -8.05 -24.37 9.40
C ASP A 684 -9.24 -23.67 8.68
N PRO A 685 -9.38 -22.34 8.82
CA PRO A 685 -10.57 -21.61 8.42
C PRO A 685 -10.67 -21.40 6.91
N TRP A 686 -11.91 -21.36 6.41
CA TRP A 686 -12.21 -21.12 5.01
C TRP A 686 -11.79 -19.71 4.60
N GLN A 687 -11.04 -19.59 3.51
CA GLN A 687 -10.59 -18.32 2.94
C GLN A 687 -11.59 -17.86 1.86
N TYR A 688 -12.13 -16.65 1.99
CA TYR A 688 -13.14 -16.10 1.09
C TYR A 688 -13.17 -14.57 1.08
N GLY A 689 -13.63 -13.98 -0.03
CA GLY A 689 -13.87 -12.54 -0.18
C GLY A 689 -14.41 -12.20 -1.57
N LEU A 690 -14.25 -10.94 -1.99
CA LEU A 690 -14.66 -10.53 -3.35
C LEU A 690 -13.73 -11.12 -4.42
N TYR A 691 -12.41 -11.08 -4.22
CA TYR A 691 -11.47 -11.81 -5.08
C TYR A 691 -11.49 -13.31 -4.78
N THR A 692 -11.26 -14.14 -5.81
CA THR A 692 -11.35 -15.60 -5.69
C THR A 692 -10.07 -16.27 -5.18
N SER A 693 -8.91 -15.61 -5.27
CA SER A 693 -7.62 -16.16 -4.84
C SER A 693 -6.53 -15.09 -4.74
N SER A 694 -5.39 -15.44 -4.14
CA SER A 694 -4.21 -14.57 -3.93
C SER A 694 -3.53 -14.05 -5.21
N SER A 695 -4.02 -14.41 -6.39
CA SER A 695 -3.67 -13.82 -7.70
C SER A 695 -4.33 -12.47 -7.99
N TRP A 696 -5.45 -12.14 -7.33
CA TRP A 696 -6.22 -10.90 -7.54
C TRP A 696 -6.64 -10.64 -8.99
N ASP A 697 -6.93 -11.71 -9.75
CA ASP A 697 -7.28 -11.68 -11.18
C ASP A 697 -8.77 -11.93 -11.49
N ALA A 698 -9.54 -12.51 -10.57
CA ALA A 698 -10.94 -12.86 -10.74
C ALA A 698 -11.79 -12.63 -9.47
N TYR A 699 -13.11 -12.48 -9.65
CA TYR A 699 -14.08 -12.13 -8.59
C TYR A 699 -15.21 -13.15 -8.43
N HIS A 700 -15.74 -13.25 -7.21
CA HIS A 700 -17.02 -13.89 -6.92
C HIS A 700 -18.17 -13.01 -7.45
N ALA A 701 -18.51 -13.20 -8.72
CA ALA A 701 -19.51 -12.39 -9.44
C ALA A 701 -20.93 -12.54 -8.85
N ASP A 702 -21.24 -13.67 -8.21
CA ASP A 702 -22.48 -13.89 -7.47
C ASP A 702 -22.53 -13.05 -6.19
N PHE A 703 -21.44 -12.97 -5.42
CA PHE A 703 -21.32 -12.10 -4.25
C PHE A 703 -21.36 -10.61 -4.63
N SER A 704 -20.61 -10.20 -5.66
CA SER A 704 -20.66 -8.86 -6.25
C SER A 704 -22.10 -8.45 -6.63
N THR A 705 -22.81 -9.31 -7.35
CA THR A 705 -24.21 -9.07 -7.74
C THR A 705 -25.15 -9.07 -6.53
N GLY A 706 -24.87 -9.88 -5.50
CA GLY A 706 -25.61 -9.90 -4.24
C GLY A 706 -25.56 -8.55 -3.51
N LEU A 707 -24.35 -8.00 -3.34
CA LEU A 707 -24.10 -6.75 -2.63
C LEU A 707 -24.73 -5.52 -3.30
N GLN A 708 -24.91 -5.53 -4.63
CA GLN A 708 -25.63 -4.45 -5.35
C GLN A 708 -27.08 -4.25 -4.86
N ASN A 709 -27.70 -5.24 -4.20
CA ASN A 709 -29.04 -5.10 -3.60
C ASN A 709 -29.08 -4.17 -2.38
N LEU A 710 -27.92 -3.76 -1.85
CA LEU A 710 -27.77 -2.73 -0.82
C LEU A 710 -28.09 -1.31 -1.34
N LYS A 711 -28.15 -1.13 -2.67
CA LYS A 711 -28.60 0.10 -3.36
C LYS A 711 -27.88 1.37 -2.93
N GLY A 712 -26.55 1.36 -3.01
CA GLY A 712 -25.75 2.58 -2.93
C GLY A 712 -26.19 3.65 -3.94
N SER A 713 -25.79 4.91 -3.70
CA SER A 713 -26.21 6.09 -4.47
C SER A 713 -25.72 6.12 -5.93
N GLY A 714 -24.87 5.18 -6.34
CA GLY A 714 -24.10 5.21 -7.58
C GLY A 714 -22.65 5.66 -7.32
N SER A 715 -21.94 6.10 -8.36
CA SER A 715 -20.61 6.70 -8.24
C SER A 715 -20.58 7.87 -7.26
N PHE A 716 -19.49 8.02 -6.52
CA PHE A 716 -19.29 9.05 -5.49
C PHE A 716 -18.97 10.45 -6.08
#